data_AF-A0A354FQL3-F1
#
_entry.id   AF-A0A354FQL3-F1
#
_cell.length_a   1.000
_cell.length_b   1.000
_cell.length_c   1.000
_cell.angle_alpha   90.00
_cell.angle_beta   90.00
_cell.angle_gamma   90.00
#
_symmetry.space_group_name_H-M   'P 1'
#
loop_
_entity.id
_entity.type
_entity.pdbx_description
1 polymer ?
#
loop_
_entity_poly.entity_id
_entity_poly.type
_entity_poly.pdbx_seq_one_letter_code
_entity_poly.pdbx_strand_id
1 'polypeptide(L)'
;MPQQIAILASFCLGFSAFASERPTAVIPENHFDFLNEYCLNCHDAITEEGNVNLEDLSFNLSTLATAELWQKVLNALNSGEMPPEDETQPEAQSKTDFLDDLSHQLVTARNILNDSGGVITMRRLNRREYENTIWELLGVSIEAEELPKDASTGSFDTVGSALFFSSDQFEQYLNIAKRALNAALTAPSSLKPTRVLKESEIATNKTIQNRYNKLLDAKIRGEQWKESGKSPTEFGFIDAARVKFETGLYNRDGIGYSHYLSLPQTKTGTVFYVTWNGAITDTITLPKEAPPGKYIIRARVGGFEEAPMRRRFLEIGTVESGARSGELAILDYRKVTGTYEEPQIVEFPITITPSSSRKIGVRERQHNNRDAARFVFRNARQRDEPLEPPALWIDWLEWEGPIQNEKLTQFQTLVFGRGPSAIENDEDAKDILRRFSEKAFRTQEPTDSFLDKLMSLYRDKRQAGANFKTALVDPLAVILASPAFLYLNEPKPGEEKRELNDLELAVRLSYFLWSAPPDDELYQVAKAGKLKNSMALEHQTNRMLSDSKAWHFVSGFTSQWLHMDRLNFFQFNYELYPEFDDSAKDAARNEIYHTIQTLFDENLSIKHLLKSDFVVINDLLAEYYDIQGVKGRHFRKVSLPDSSPRGGLLGTAA
;
A
#
# COMPACT_ATOMS: atom_id res chain seq x y z
N MET A 1 -75.57 30.24 -3.05
CA MET A 1 -76.17 29.92 -4.36
C MET A 1 -75.04 29.79 -5.37
N PRO A 2 -75.08 28.79 -6.27
CA PRO A 2 -73.99 27.83 -6.47
C PRO A 2 -73.43 27.79 -7.91
N GLN A 3 -72.53 26.82 -8.17
CA GLN A 3 -72.08 26.24 -9.47
C GLN A 3 -70.83 26.91 -10.10
N GLN A 4 -69.79 26.22 -10.60
CA GLN A 4 -69.59 24.89 -11.21
C GLN A 4 -68.10 24.46 -11.05
N ILE A 5 -67.74 23.24 -10.62
CA ILE A 5 -67.50 21.97 -11.36
C ILE A 5 -66.20 21.91 -12.21
N ALA A 6 -65.27 21.04 -11.78
CA ALA A 6 -64.51 20.03 -12.56
C ALA A 6 -63.47 19.35 -11.62
N ILE A 7 -63.74 18.23 -10.94
CA ILE A 7 -63.63 16.80 -11.34
C ILE A 7 -62.38 16.42 -12.15
N LEU A 8 -61.46 15.68 -11.51
CA LEU A 8 -60.77 14.46 -11.97
C LEU A 8 -59.72 14.13 -10.88
N ALA A 9 -59.84 13.13 -10.01
CA ALA A 9 -60.04 11.68 -10.17
C ALA A 9 -58.86 11.00 -9.48
N SER A 10 -59.17 10.10 -8.54
CA SER A 10 -58.25 9.32 -7.73
C SER A 10 -57.20 8.59 -8.57
N PHE A 11 -55.94 8.71 -8.16
CA PHE A 11 -54.91 7.71 -8.39
C PHE A 11 -54.15 7.49 -7.08
N CYS A 12 -54.81 6.80 -6.14
CA CYS A 12 -54.09 6.14 -5.05
C CYS A 12 -53.36 4.93 -5.64
N LEU A 13 -52.17 5.16 -6.21
CA LEU A 13 -51.19 4.09 -6.38
C LEU A 13 -50.69 3.74 -4.98
N GLY A 14 -51.14 2.59 -4.48
CA GLY A 14 -50.52 1.94 -3.34
C GLY A 14 -49.05 1.71 -3.66
N PHE A 15 -48.17 2.47 -3.01
CA PHE A 15 -46.81 2.02 -2.78
C PHE A 15 -46.91 0.83 -1.82
N SER A 16 -47.04 -0.37 -2.38
CA SER A 16 -46.59 -1.56 -1.67
C SER A 16 -45.10 -1.33 -1.43
N ALA A 17 -44.75 -0.97 -0.20
CA ALA A 17 -43.40 -1.12 0.27
C ALA A 17 -43.08 -2.61 0.12
N PHE A 18 -42.33 -2.96 -0.93
CA PHE A 18 -41.55 -4.19 -0.89
C PHE A 18 -40.58 -3.99 0.26
N ALA A 19 -40.96 -4.48 1.43
CA ALA A 19 -39.99 -4.82 2.46
C ALA A 19 -39.06 -5.82 1.77
N SER A 20 -37.88 -5.38 1.36
CA SER A 20 -36.80 -6.29 1.05
C SER A 20 -36.67 -7.17 2.27
N GLU A 21 -36.92 -8.48 2.13
CA GLU A 21 -36.66 -9.43 3.19
C GLU A 21 -35.23 -9.19 3.67
N ARG A 22 -35.04 -9.08 4.99
CA ARG A 22 -33.70 -8.94 5.53
C ARG A 22 -32.93 -10.18 5.10
N PRO A 23 -31.72 -10.03 4.52
CA PRO A 23 -30.93 -11.19 4.15
C PRO A 23 -30.79 -12.09 5.38
N THR A 24 -31.01 -13.39 5.20
CA THR A 24 -30.81 -14.41 6.22
C THR A 24 -29.58 -15.21 5.84
N ALA A 25 -28.73 -15.51 6.83
CA ALA A 25 -27.55 -16.33 6.64
C ALA A 25 -27.87 -17.74 7.14
N VAL A 26 -28.10 -18.67 6.22
CA VAL A 26 -28.50 -20.05 6.52
C VAL A 26 -27.71 -20.99 5.63
N ILE A 27 -26.99 -21.93 6.24
CA ILE A 27 -26.35 -23.02 5.52
C ILE A 27 -27.44 -23.91 4.92
N PRO A 28 -27.37 -24.22 3.60
CA PRO A 28 -28.29 -25.17 2.98
C PRO A 28 -28.34 -26.52 3.70
N GLU A 29 -29.54 -27.08 3.90
CA GLU A 29 -29.73 -28.33 4.67
C GLU A 29 -29.02 -29.55 4.04
N ASN A 30 -28.78 -29.55 2.73
CA ASN A 30 -28.02 -30.60 2.04
C ASN A 30 -26.55 -30.68 2.49
N HIS A 31 -26.02 -29.65 3.15
CA HIS A 31 -24.69 -29.70 3.77
C HIS A 31 -24.67 -30.50 5.07
N PHE A 32 -25.83 -30.86 5.64
CA PHE A 32 -25.90 -31.81 6.75
C PHE A 32 -25.37 -33.19 6.35
N ASP A 33 -25.69 -33.64 5.14
CA ASP A 33 -25.19 -34.93 4.64
C ASP A 33 -23.66 -34.93 4.58
N PHE A 34 -23.06 -33.79 4.18
CA PHE A 34 -21.61 -33.61 4.19
C PHE A 34 -21.03 -33.68 5.61
N LEU A 35 -21.61 -32.96 6.58
CA LEU A 35 -21.14 -33.04 7.98
C LEU A 35 -21.31 -34.44 8.56
N ASN A 36 -22.43 -35.10 8.27
CA ASN A 36 -22.73 -36.44 8.77
C ASN A 36 -21.76 -37.49 8.23
N GLU A 37 -21.38 -37.39 6.96
CA GLU A 37 -20.45 -38.33 6.33
C GLU A 37 -18.99 -38.09 6.76
N TYR A 38 -18.57 -36.83 6.88
CA TYR A 38 -17.15 -36.48 7.00
C TYR A 38 -16.73 -35.89 8.36
N CYS A 39 -17.66 -35.54 9.25
CA CYS A 39 -17.33 -34.78 10.47
C CYS A 39 -17.92 -35.37 11.77
N LEU A 40 -19.19 -35.81 11.75
CA LEU A 40 -19.91 -36.15 12.98
C LEU A 40 -19.39 -37.40 13.70
N ASN A 41 -18.65 -38.28 13.02
CA ASN A 41 -18.05 -39.45 13.68
C ASN A 41 -17.05 -39.08 14.80
N CYS A 42 -16.43 -37.90 14.72
CA CYS A 42 -15.44 -37.42 15.70
C CYS A 42 -15.91 -36.16 16.44
N HIS A 43 -16.78 -35.36 15.83
CA HIS A 43 -17.26 -34.09 16.37
C HIS A 43 -18.75 -34.13 16.75
N ASP A 44 -19.23 -35.25 17.31
CA ASP A 44 -20.55 -35.35 17.93
C ASP A 44 -20.52 -34.95 19.41
N ALA A 45 -21.69 -34.93 20.08
CA ALA A 45 -21.81 -34.57 21.49
C ALA A 45 -21.19 -35.60 22.46
N ILE A 46 -20.75 -36.76 21.97
CA ILE A 46 -20.19 -37.84 22.78
C ILE A 46 -18.66 -37.81 22.72
N THR A 47 -18.11 -37.66 21.52
CA THR A 47 -16.69 -37.75 21.20
C THR A 47 -16.01 -36.42 21.38
N GLU A 48 -16.65 -35.33 20.94
CA GLU A 48 -16.17 -33.94 21.04
C GLU A 48 -14.67 -33.77 20.76
N GLU A 49 -14.15 -34.41 19.70
CA GLU A 49 -12.73 -34.38 19.43
C GLU A 49 -12.25 -32.93 19.19
N GLY A 50 -11.14 -32.56 19.83
CA GLY A 50 -10.66 -31.17 19.81
C GLY A 50 -11.56 -30.18 20.59
N ASN A 51 -12.47 -30.66 21.44
CA ASN A 51 -13.46 -29.87 22.16
C ASN A 51 -14.42 -29.13 21.21
N VAL A 52 -14.84 -29.84 20.16
CA VAL A 52 -15.72 -29.35 19.09
C VAL A 52 -16.90 -30.31 18.94
N ASN A 53 -18.10 -29.81 19.15
CA ASN A 53 -19.37 -30.48 18.91
C ASN A 53 -20.07 -29.79 17.73
N LEU A 54 -20.30 -30.55 16.65
CA LEU A 54 -21.00 -30.12 15.44
C LEU A 54 -22.41 -30.73 15.34
N GLU A 55 -22.79 -31.64 16.22
CA GLU A 55 -24.13 -32.25 16.26
C GLU A 55 -25.20 -31.20 16.59
N ASP A 56 -24.90 -30.30 17.53
CA ASP A 56 -25.77 -29.18 17.91
C ASP A 56 -25.54 -27.90 17.07
N LEU A 57 -24.76 -28.00 15.99
CA LEU A 57 -24.41 -26.85 15.15
C LEU A 57 -25.64 -26.32 14.42
N SER A 58 -26.07 -25.10 14.78
CA SER A 58 -27.16 -24.44 14.07
C SER A 58 -26.73 -24.04 12.67
N PHE A 59 -27.53 -24.40 11.67
CA PHE A 59 -27.33 -23.99 10.27
C PHE A 59 -27.72 -22.52 10.06
N ASN A 60 -28.38 -21.89 11.03
CA ASN A 60 -28.74 -20.48 11.00
C ASN A 60 -27.63 -19.63 11.64
N LEU A 61 -26.89 -18.87 10.84
CA LEU A 61 -25.75 -18.06 11.30
C LEU A 61 -26.18 -16.69 11.85
N SER A 62 -27.26 -16.66 12.63
CA SER A 62 -27.81 -15.44 13.24
C SER A 62 -27.13 -15.03 14.54
N THR A 63 -26.22 -15.85 15.07
CA THR A 63 -25.42 -15.54 16.25
C THR A 63 -23.93 -15.57 15.95
N LEU A 64 -23.16 -14.78 16.69
CA LEU A 64 -21.72 -14.73 16.57
C LEU A 64 -21.07 -16.09 16.87
N ALA A 65 -21.51 -16.78 17.92
CA ALA A 65 -20.99 -18.10 18.30
C ALA A 65 -21.19 -19.15 17.18
N THR A 66 -22.37 -19.15 16.56
CA THR A 66 -22.67 -20.05 15.43
C THR A 66 -21.82 -19.72 14.21
N ALA A 67 -21.70 -18.43 13.86
CA ALA A 67 -20.87 -17.98 12.74
C ALA A 67 -19.38 -18.34 12.92
N GLU A 68 -18.88 -18.27 14.15
CA GLU A 68 -17.51 -18.66 14.48
C GLU A 68 -17.26 -20.15 14.36
N LEU A 69 -18.20 -20.97 14.82
CA LEU A 69 -18.06 -22.42 14.72
C LEU A 69 -18.06 -22.86 13.26
N TRP A 70 -18.92 -22.28 12.42
CA TRP A 70 -18.89 -22.46 10.97
C TRP A 70 -17.61 -21.93 10.32
N GLN A 71 -17.07 -20.80 10.77
CA GLN A 71 -15.77 -20.29 10.30
C GLN A 71 -14.63 -21.26 10.64
N LYS A 72 -14.67 -21.94 11.80
CA LYS A 72 -13.70 -22.98 12.15
C LYS A 72 -13.81 -24.19 11.23
N VAL A 73 -15.03 -24.63 10.90
CA VAL A 73 -15.25 -25.70 9.91
C VAL A 73 -14.66 -25.31 8.56
N LEU A 74 -14.95 -24.11 8.06
CA LEU A 74 -14.37 -23.57 6.82
C LEU A 74 -12.83 -23.60 6.86
N ASN A 75 -12.25 -23.16 7.97
CA ASN A 75 -10.81 -23.10 8.19
C ASN A 75 -10.14 -24.49 8.23
N ALA A 76 -10.74 -25.46 8.94
CA ALA A 76 -10.23 -26.83 9.06
C ALA A 76 -10.27 -27.57 7.72
N LEU A 77 -11.30 -27.33 6.91
CA LEU A 77 -11.41 -27.91 5.56
C LEU A 77 -10.41 -27.25 4.58
N ASN A 78 -10.25 -25.92 4.62
CA ASN A 78 -9.33 -25.18 3.75
C ASN A 78 -7.85 -25.48 4.03
N SER A 79 -7.49 -25.64 5.31
CA SER A 79 -6.15 -26.09 5.72
C SER A 79 -5.90 -27.56 5.40
N GLY A 80 -6.96 -28.30 5.06
CA GLY A 80 -6.94 -29.74 4.86
C GLY A 80 -6.71 -30.51 6.15
N GLU A 81 -6.80 -29.88 7.33
CA GLU A 81 -6.69 -30.53 8.64
C GLU A 81 -7.78 -31.60 8.82
N MET A 82 -9.01 -31.28 8.38
CA MET A 82 -10.16 -32.17 8.44
C MET A 82 -10.70 -32.50 7.03
N PRO A 83 -11.18 -33.74 6.80
CA PRO A 83 -11.05 -34.90 7.69
C PRO A 83 -9.58 -35.39 7.78
N PRO A 84 -9.19 -36.13 8.84
CA PRO A 84 -7.87 -36.78 8.95
C PRO A 84 -7.57 -37.73 7.79
N GLU A 85 -6.30 -37.97 7.46
CA GLU A 85 -5.92 -38.76 6.26
C GLU A 85 -6.38 -40.22 6.30
N ASP A 86 -6.53 -40.77 7.50
CA ASP A 86 -7.01 -42.12 7.78
C ASP A 86 -8.55 -42.24 7.76
N GLU A 87 -9.23 -41.10 7.66
CA GLU A 87 -10.69 -41.01 7.55
C GLU A 87 -11.14 -40.77 6.10
N THR A 88 -12.44 -40.99 5.88
CA THR A 88 -13.05 -40.80 4.56
C THR A 88 -12.90 -39.35 4.11
N GLN A 89 -12.26 -39.15 2.94
CA GLN A 89 -12.06 -37.82 2.36
C GLN A 89 -13.20 -37.46 1.40
N PRO A 90 -13.69 -36.21 1.41
CA PRO A 90 -14.73 -35.77 0.49
C PRO A 90 -14.21 -35.70 -0.95
N GLU A 91 -15.10 -35.94 -1.92
CA GLU A 91 -14.80 -35.71 -3.33
C GLU A 91 -14.45 -34.23 -3.56
N ALA A 92 -13.48 -33.95 -4.44
CA ALA A 92 -12.99 -32.59 -4.70
C ALA A 92 -14.11 -31.60 -5.08
N GLN A 93 -15.08 -32.02 -5.89
CA GLN A 93 -16.20 -31.18 -6.29
C GLN A 93 -17.15 -30.92 -5.12
N SER A 94 -17.53 -31.96 -4.37
CA SER A 94 -18.39 -31.83 -3.19
C SER A 94 -17.78 -30.93 -2.12
N LYS A 95 -16.47 -31.05 -1.89
CA LYS A 95 -15.72 -30.17 -1.00
C LYS A 95 -15.75 -28.72 -1.49
N THR A 96 -15.52 -28.49 -2.78
CA THR A 96 -15.54 -27.14 -3.36
C THR A 96 -16.91 -26.49 -3.22
N ASP A 97 -17.98 -27.21 -3.57
CA ASP A 97 -19.36 -26.71 -3.50
C ASP A 97 -19.74 -26.36 -2.03
N PHE A 98 -19.36 -27.21 -1.08
CA PHE A 98 -19.56 -26.95 0.35
C PHE A 98 -18.82 -25.69 0.81
N LEU A 99 -17.55 -25.53 0.43
CA LEU A 99 -16.73 -24.38 0.83
C LEU A 99 -17.25 -23.07 0.24
N ASP A 100 -17.72 -23.08 -1.01
CA ASP A 100 -18.27 -21.91 -1.68
C ASP A 100 -19.58 -21.44 -1.03
N ASP A 101 -20.52 -22.36 -0.77
CA ASP A 101 -21.77 -22.04 -0.10
C ASP A 101 -21.55 -21.53 1.33
N LEU A 102 -20.69 -22.23 2.09
CA LEU A 102 -20.34 -21.83 3.45
C LEU A 102 -19.70 -20.44 3.48
N SER A 103 -18.77 -20.16 2.56
CA SER A 103 -18.14 -18.86 2.38
C SER A 103 -19.18 -17.77 2.07
N HIS A 104 -20.12 -18.02 1.16
CA HIS A 104 -21.20 -17.08 0.82
C HIS A 104 -22.12 -16.78 2.01
N GLN A 105 -22.48 -17.80 2.78
CA GLN A 105 -23.36 -17.64 3.95
C GLN A 105 -22.65 -16.93 5.10
N LEU A 106 -21.35 -17.15 5.31
CA LEU A 106 -20.55 -16.40 6.29
C LEU A 106 -20.41 -14.92 5.93
N VAL A 107 -20.28 -14.59 4.63
CA VAL A 107 -20.33 -13.19 4.16
C VAL A 107 -21.70 -12.56 4.42
N THR A 108 -22.78 -13.33 4.24
CA THR A 108 -24.14 -12.86 4.54
C THR A 108 -24.34 -12.67 6.05
N ALA A 109 -23.86 -13.60 6.87
CA ALA A 109 -23.89 -13.55 8.33
C ALA A 109 -23.17 -12.30 8.85
N ARG A 110 -22.00 -11.98 8.27
CA ARG A 110 -21.23 -10.76 8.56
C ARG A 110 -22.08 -9.49 8.43
N ASN A 111 -22.87 -9.36 7.36
CA ASN A 111 -23.69 -8.16 7.15
C ASN A 111 -24.78 -8.01 8.22
N ILE A 112 -25.26 -9.13 8.78
CA ILE A 112 -26.28 -9.17 9.82
C ILE A 112 -25.66 -8.93 11.20
N LEU A 113 -24.51 -9.55 11.48
CA LEU A 113 -23.87 -9.60 12.80
C LEU A 113 -22.97 -8.40 13.14
N ASN A 114 -22.71 -7.50 12.18
CA ASN A 114 -21.83 -6.34 12.40
C ASN A 114 -22.34 -5.33 13.46
N ASP A 115 -23.59 -5.48 13.92
CA ASP A 115 -24.25 -4.62 14.93
C ASP A 115 -24.19 -5.23 16.35
N SER A 116 -23.02 -5.74 16.76
CA SER A 116 -22.87 -6.65 17.92
C SER A 116 -22.53 -5.99 19.28
N GLY A 117 -22.62 -4.66 19.41
CA GLY A 117 -22.49 -4.01 20.72
C GLY A 117 -21.13 -4.19 21.43
N GLY A 118 -20.05 -4.49 20.70
CA GLY A 118 -18.67 -4.42 21.20
C GLY A 118 -18.05 -5.72 21.73
N VAL A 119 -18.60 -6.90 21.40
CA VAL A 119 -18.00 -8.20 21.76
C VAL A 119 -17.14 -8.70 20.59
N ILE A 120 -15.82 -8.73 20.77
CA ILE A 120 -14.82 -9.23 19.79
C ILE A 120 -14.52 -10.69 20.14
N THR A 121 -14.62 -11.57 19.16
CA THR A 121 -14.63 -13.02 19.42
C THR A 121 -13.66 -13.81 18.54
N MET A 122 -13.39 -13.33 17.32
CA MET A 122 -12.24 -13.72 16.48
C MET A 122 -11.80 -12.52 15.63
N ARG A 123 -10.51 -12.20 15.63
CA ARG A 123 -9.95 -11.10 14.84
C ARG A 123 -8.77 -11.63 14.01
N ARG A 124 -8.87 -11.57 12.68
CA ARG A 124 -7.70 -11.76 11.80
C ARG A 124 -6.87 -10.49 11.68
N LEU A 125 -5.64 -10.64 11.21
CA LEU A 125 -4.84 -9.53 10.72
C LEU A 125 -5.61 -8.81 9.62
N ASN A 126 -5.73 -7.49 9.74
CA ASN A 126 -6.14 -6.65 8.63
C ASN A 126 -4.98 -6.51 7.62
N ARG A 127 -5.22 -5.89 6.47
CA ARG A 127 -4.23 -5.74 5.38
C ARG A 127 -2.92 -5.14 5.87
N ARG A 128 -2.97 -4.03 6.63
CA ARG A 128 -1.76 -3.35 7.13
C ARG A 128 -0.97 -4.26 8.07
N GLU A 129 -1.67 -4.99 8.93
CA GLU A 129 -1.07 -5.90 9.90
C GLU A 129 -0.45 -7.10 9.20
N TYR A 130 -1.10 -7.62 8.16
CA TYR A 130 -0.55 -8.67 7.32
C TYR A 130 0.72 -8.20 6.58
N GLU A 131 0.69 -7.02 5.94
CA GLU A 131 1.87 -6.43 5.28
C GLU A 131 3.05 -6.27 6.23
N ASN A 132 2.81 -5.69 7.41
CA ASN A 132 3.83 -5.51 8.45
C ASN A 132 4.36 -6.87 8.96
N THR A 133 3.50 -7.87 9.13
CA THR A 133 3.89 -9.20 9.58
C THR A 133 4.74 -9.92 8.54
N ILE A 134 4.38 -9.82 7.27
CA ILE A 134 5.16 -10.36 6.15
C ILE A 134 6.52 -9.67 6.07
N TRP A 135 6.58 -8.34 6.25
CA TRP A 135 7.84 -7.61 6.32
C TRP A 135 8.72 -8.09 7.49
N GLU A 136 8.16 -8.24 8.69
CA GLU A 136 8.92 -8.68 9.87
C GLU A 136 9.42 -10.12 9.75
N LEU A 137 8.67 -11.00 9.09
CA LEU A 137 9.04 -12.41 8.92
C LEU A 137 10.00 -12.66 7.75
N LEU A 138 9.80 -11.97 6.62
CA LEU A 138 10.50 -12.27 5.36
C LEU A 138 11.52 -11.20 4.95
N GLY A 139 11.38 -9.97 5.46
CA GLY A 139 12.12 -8.82 4.95
C GLY A 139 11.71 -8.39 3.54
N VAL A 140 10.50 -8.72 3.10
CA VAL A 140 9.98 -8.33 1.79
C VAL A 140 8.70 -7.53 1.98
N SER A 141 8.64 -6.33 1.41
CA SER A 141 7.42 -5.53 1.37
C SER A 141 6.50 -6.03 0.25
N ILE A 142 5.21 -6.04 0.54
CA ILE A 142 4.14 -6.46 -0.35
C ILE A 142 3.08 -5.36 -0.46
N GLU A 143 2.26 -5.45 -1.50
CA GLU A 143 1.07 -4.63 -1.73
C GLU A 143 -0.16 -5.51 -1.49
N ALA A 144 -0.85 -5.32 -0.36
CA ALA A 144 -2.01 -6.13 0.01
C ALA A 144 -3.35 -5.46 -0.38
N GLU A 145 -3.33 -4.44 -1.25
CA GLU A 145 -4.52 -3.76 -1.74
C GLU A 145 -5.45 -4.67 -2.54
N GLU A 146 -4.92 -5.76 -3.10
CA GLU A 146 -5.68 -6.79 -3.82
C GLU A 146 -6.56 -7.64 -2.91
N LEU A 147 -6.23 -7.76 -1.61
CA LEU A 147 -7.13 -8.37 -0.63
C LEU A 147 -8.41 -7.53 -0.50
N PRO A 148 -9.52 -8.02 0.04
CA PRO A 148 -10.73 -7.19 0.27
C PRO A 148 -10.57 -6.19 1.40
N LYS A 149 -11.36 -5.10 1.40
CA LYS A 149 -11.24 -4.05 2.44
C LYS A 149 -11.74 -4.59 3.78
N ASP A 150 -11.01 -4.27 4.84
CA ASP A 150 -11.24 -4.81 6.18
C ASP A 150 -12.36 -4.10 6.97
N ALA A 151 -12.67 -2.84 6.62
CA ALA A 151 -13.71 -2.06 7.29
C ALA A 151 -14.79 -1.57 6.32
N SER A 152 -16.03 -1.50 6.81
CA SER A 152 -17.09 -0.67 6.23
C SER A 152 -16.90 0.79 6.65
N THR A 153 -17.42 1.73 5.86
CA THR A 153 -17.35 3.16 6.13
C THR A 153 -17.78 3.50 7.56
N GLY A 154 -16.89 4.12 8.36
CA GLY A 154 -17.19 4.59 9.72
C GLY A 154 -16.70 3.73 10.89
N SER A 155 -16.09 2.56 10.63
CA SER A 155 -15.51 1.68 11.68
C SER A 155 -13.99 1.57 11.57
N PHE A 156 -13.33 1.18 12.66
CA PHE A 156 -11.92 0.80 12.64
C PHE A 156 -11.74 -0.57 11.98
N ASP A 157 -10.70 -0.72 11.17
CA ASP A 157 -10.29 -1.95 10.48
C ASP A 157 -9.70 -3.02 11.40
N THR A 158 -9.69 -2.75 12.70
CA THR A 158 -9.28 -3.69 13.75
C THR A 158 -10.49 -4.34 14.43
N VAL A 159 -11.71 -3.95 14.06
CA VAL A 159 -12.94 -4.52 14.61
C VAL A 159 -13.14 -5.94 14.06
N GLY A 160 -12.98 -6.94 14.92
CA GLY A 160 -13.03 -8.37 14.56
C GLY A 160 -14.30 -8.80 13.84
N SER A 161 -15.46 -8.22 14.19
CA SER A 161 -16.75 -8.52 13.51
C SER A 161 -16.78 -8.12 12.02
N ALA A 162 -15.84 -7.31 11.55
CA ALA A 162 -15.73 -6.92 10.14
C ALA A 162 -14.74 -7.79 9.35
N LEU A 163 -14.01 -8.68 10.02
CA LEU A 163 -12.79 -9.35 9.52
C LEU A 163 -13.00 -10.85 9.25
N PHE A 164 -14.09 -11.24 8.57
CA PHE A 164 -14.34 -12.64 8.17
C PHE A 164 -13.62 -13.04 6.86
N PHE A 165 -13.54 -14.34 6.60
CA PHE A 165 -12.72 -14.95 5.55
C PHE A 165 -13.55 -15.78 4.54
N SER A 166 -13.46 -15.46 3.24
CA SER A 166 -14.09 -16.23 2.16
C SER A 166 -13.08 -17.16 1.48
N SER A 167 -13.55 -18.21 0.78
CA SER A 167 -12.68 -19.12 0.00
C SER A 167 -11.81 -18.37 -1.02
N ASP A 168 -12.38 -17.40 -1.74
CA ASP A 168 -11.65 -16.51 -2.65
C ASP A 168 -10.51 -15.72 -1.97
N GLN A 169 -10.69 -15.35 -0.69
CA GLN A 169 -9.66 -14.62 0.03
C GLN A 169 -8.47 -15.52 0.34
N PHE A 170 -8.69 -16.80 0.62
CA PHE A 170 -7.61 -17.76 0.86
C PHE A 170 -6.63 -17.82 -0.31
N GLU A 171 -7.15 -17.94 -1.53
CA GLU A 171 -6.32 -17.98 -2.73
C GLU A 171 -5.52 -16.69 -2.92
N GLN A 172 -6.11 -15.53 -2.60
CA GLN A 172 -5.42 -14.24 -2.66
C GLN A 172 -4.27 -14.17 -1.64
N TYR A 173 -4.53 -14.53 -0.37
CA TYR A 173 -3.48 -14.61 0.65
C TYR A 173 -2.35 -15.56 0.23
N LEU A 174 -2.69 -16.73 -0.29
CA LEU A 174 -1.73 -17.72 -0.78
C LEU A 174 -0.89 -17.15 -1.93
N ASN A 175 -1.51 -16.46 -2.89
CA ASN A 175 -0.82 -15.84 -4.03
C ASN A 175 0.13 -14.70 -3.58
N ILE A 176 -0.30 -13.86 -2.65
CA ILE A 176 0.56 -12.82 -2.05
C ILE A 176 1.74 -13.47 -1.33
N ALA A 177 1.48 -14.46 -0.48
CA ALA A 177 2.50 -15.18 0.27
C ALA A 177 3.52 -15.84 -0.67
N LYS A 178 3.07 -16.50 -1.74
CA LYS A 178 3.95 -17.09 -2.77
C LYS A 178 4.82 -16.05 -3.44
N ARG A 179 4.29 -14.87 -3.80
CA ARG A 179 5.11 -13.79 -4.40
C ARG A 179 6.17 -13.28 -3.42
N ALA A 180 5.80 -13.07 -2.16
CA ALA A 180 6.71 -12.63 -1.10
C ALA A 180 7.82 -13.65 -0.84
N LEU A 181 7.46 -14.94 -0.71
CA LEU A 181 8.40 -16.05 -0.47
C LEU A 181 9.33 -16.28 -1.65
N ASN A 182 8.83 -16.23 -2.88
CA ASN A 182 9.68 -16.29 -4.06
C ASN A 182 10.73 -15.17 -4.04
N ALA A 183 10.33 -13.94 -3.74
CA ALA A 183 11.28 -12.83 -3.61
C ALA A 183 12.30 -13.07 -2.48
N ALA A 184 11.86 -13.54 -1.31
CA ALA A 184 12.73 -13.73 -0.15
C ALA A 184 13.73 -14.90 -0.32
N LEU A 185 13.30 -16.02 -0.90
CA LEU A 185 14.11 -17.24 -1.06
C LEU A 185 15.11 -17.14 -2.23
N THR A 186 14.75 -16.40 -3.28
CA THR A 186 15.61 -16.18 -4.46
C THR A 186 16.59 -15.03 -4.28
N ALA A 187 16.36 -14.16 -3.28
CA ALA A 187 17.30 -13.09 -2.97
C ALA A 187 18.70 -13.65 -2.65
N PRO A 188 19.77 -13.07 -3.21
CA PRO A 188 21.13 -13.42 -2.86
C PRO A 188 21.38 -13.33 -1.35
N SER A 189 22.15 -14.25 -0.79
CA SER A 189 22.53 -14.26 0.64
C SER A 189 23.41 -13.08 1.05
N SER A 190 24.07 -12.46 0.07
CA SER A 190 24.69 -11.14 0.22
C SER A 190 24.36 -10.30 -1.01
N LEU A 191 23.64 -9.22 -0.79
CA LEU A 191 23.34 -8.23 -1.81
C LEU A 191 24.44 -7.17 -1.77
N LYS A 192 25.40 -7.22 -2.70
CA LYS A 192 26.23 -6.05 -2.96
C LYS A 192 25.36 -5.05 -3.72
N PRO A 193 25.13 -3.83 -3.18
CA PRO A 193 24.33 -2.85 -3.87
C PRO A 193 24.92 -2.57 -5.25
N THR A 194 24.08 -2.66 -6.28
CA THR A 194 24.46 -2.21 -7.61
C THR A 194 24.21 -0.72 -7.68
N ARG A 195 25.16 0.02 -8.25
CA ARG A 195 25.09 1.47 -8.42
C ARG A 195 25.18 1.79 -9.90
N VAL A 196 24.17 2.46 -10.44
CA VAL A 196 24.12 2.85 -11.86
C VAL A 196 23.83 4.34 -11.95
N LEU A 197 24.79 5.08 -12.50
CA LEU A 197 24.66 6.50 -12.81
C LEU A 197 24.28 6.67 -14.29
N LYS A 198 23.38 7.62 -14.54
CA LYS A 198 22.90 8.01 -15.85
C LYS A 198 23.05 9.53 -15.99
N GLU A 199 23.99 9.95 -16.84
CA GLU A 199 24.15 11.36 -17.22
C GLU A 199 22.94 11.81 -18.05
N SER A 200 22.25 12.85 -17.58
CA SER A 200 21.02 13.32 -18.19
C SER A 200 21.28 13.97 -19.54
N GLU A 201 22.45 14.57 -19.76
CA GLU A 201 22.85 15.16 -21.04
C GLU A 201 22.90 14.12 -22.18
N ILE A 202 23.51 12.95 -21.92
CA ILE A 202 23.77 11.91 -22.92
C ILE A 202 22.49 11.13 -23.21
N ALA A 203 21.71 10.83 -22.17
CA ALA A 203 20.60 9.91 -22.27
C ALA A 203 19.26 10.62 -22.57
N THR A 204 18.84 11.55 -21.70
CA THR A 204 17.51 12.14 -21.76
C THR A 204 17.49 13.38 -22.64
N ASN A 205 18.38 14.33 -22.36
CA ASN A 205 18.46 15.59 -23.07
C ASN A 205 18.76 15.41 -24.56
N LYS A 206 19.62 14.47 -24.94
CA LYS A 206 19.85 14.12 -26.37
C LYS A 206 18.54 13.75 -27.09
N THR A 207 17.70 12.92 -26.46
CA THR A 207 16.39 12.56 -27.02
C THR A 207 15.45 13.75 -27.11
N ILE A 208 15.43 14.61 -26.07
CA ILE A 208 14.64 15.84 -26.04
C ILE A 208 15.08 16.79 -27.16
N GLN A 209 16.38 17.09 -27.28
CA GLN A 209 16.94 17.95 -28.31
C GLN A 209 16.64 17.43 -29.72
N ASN A 210 16.81 16.13 -29.97
CA ASN A 210 16.47 15.52 -31.27
C ASN A 210 15.00 15.74 -31.63
N ARG A 211 14.09 15.57 -30.67
CA ARG A 211 12.65 15.82 -30.86
C ARG A 211 12.37 17.30 -31.13
N TYR A 212 13.00 18.20 -30.37
CA TYR A 212 12.75 19.63 -30.46
C TYR A 212 13.32 20.22 -31.76
N ASN A 213 14.52 19.82 -32.16
CA ASN A 213 15.12 20.17 -33.45
C ASN A 213 14.23 19.73 -34.61
N LYS A 214 13.72 18.49 -34.58
CA LYS A 214 12.79 18.01 -35.62
C LYS A 214 11.53 18.87 -35.75
N LEU A 215 10.99 19.37 -34.64
CA LEU A 215 9.81 20.25 -34.66
C LEU A 215 10.16 21.66 -35.14
N LEU A 216 11.35 22.17 -34.79
CA LEU A 216 11.86 23.44 -35.29
C LEU A 216 12.09 23.39 -36.81
N ASP A 217 12.72 22.32 -37.31
CA ASP A 217 12.92 22.09 -38.74
C ASP A 217 11.58 22.02 -39.49
N ALA A 218 10.58 21.35 -38.92
CA ALA A 218 9.23 21.29 -39.48
C ALA A 218 8.57 22.67 -39.59
N LYS A 219 8.78 23.56 -38.60
CA LYS A 219 8.30 24.95 -38.65
C LYS A 219 9.00 25.73 -39.75
N ILE A 220 10.34 25.73 -39.77
CA ILE A 220 11.15 26.43 -40.77
C ILE A 220 10.76 25.98 -42.18
N ARG A 221 10.65 24.66 -42.39
CA ARG A 221 10.25 24.07 -43.68
C ARG A 221 8.83 24.48 -44.08
N GLY A 222 7.91 24.58 -43.12
CA GLY A 222 6.54 25.06 -43.34
C GLY A 222 6.48 26.54 -43.72
N GLU A 223 7.33 27.38 -43.12
CA GLU A 223 7.45 28.81 -43.47
C GLU A 223 8.04 28.99 -44.87
N GLN A 224 9.15 28.30 -45.18
CA GLN A 224 9.76 28.29 -46.52
C GLN A 224 8.79 27.83 -47.61
N TRP A 225 7.94 26.84 -47.32
CA TRP A 225 6.90 26.40 -48.25
C TRP A 225 5.88 27.50 -48.53
N LYS A 226 5.37 28.17 -47.49
CA LYS A 226 4.41 29.28 -47.64
C LYS A 226 4.98 30.40 -48.50
N GLU A 227 6.26 30.72 -48.31
CA GLU A 227 6.97 31.74 -49.10
C GLU A 227 7.21 31.31 -50.55
N SER A 228 7.34 30.00 -50.81
CA SER A 228 7.64 29.48 -52.16
C SER A 228 6.48 29.57 -53.15
N GLY A 229 5.23 29.65 -52.68
CA GLY A 229 4.03 29.61 -53.52
C GLY A 229 3.74 28.27 -54.23
N LYS A 230 4.54 27.22 -54.00
CA LYS A 230 4.37 25.87 -54.60
C LYS A 230 3.27 25.06 -53.93
N SER A 231 2.69 24.08 -54.62
CA SER A 231 1.84 23.09 -53.95
C SER A 231 2.67 22.23 -52.96
N PRO A 232 2.05 21.63 -51.92
CA PRO A 232 2.78 20.83 -50.92
C PRO A 232 3.65 19.73 -51.53
N THR A 233 3.13 19.01 -52.52
CA THR A 233 3.83 17.92 -53.21
C THR A 233 5.02 18.42 -54.03
N GLU A 234 4.86 19.53 -54.74
CA GLU A 234 5.95 20.17 -55.52
C GLU A 234 7.07 20.73 -54.63
N PHE A 235 6.76 21.11 -53.39
CA PHE A 235 7.75 21.51 -52.39
C PHE A 235 8.41 20.31 -51.68
N GLY A 236 7.87 19.09 -51.85
CA GLY A 236 8.40 17.85 -51.28
C GLY A 236 7.74 17.40 -49.97
N PHE A 237 6.57 17.92 -49.64
CA PHE A 237 5.68 17.31 -48.64
C PHE A 237 4.84 16.20 -49.26
N ILE A 238 4.32 15.29 -48.42
CA ILE A 238 3.40 14.23 -48.87
C ILE A 238 2.07 14.85 -49.34
N ASP A 239 1.49 15.74 -48.53
CA ASP A 239 0.24 16.45 -48.80
C ASP A 239 0.08 17.68 -47.88
N ALA A 240 -1.01 18.44 -48.06
CA ALA A 240 -1.35 19.60 -47.23
C ALA A 240 -1.67 19.22 -45.77
N ALA A 241 -2.21 18.01 -45.53
CA ALA A 241 -2.54 17.55 -44.19
C ALA A 241 -1.27 17.32 -43.37
N ARG A 242 -0.20 16.82 -43.99
CA ARG A 242 1.11 16.63 -43.39
C ARG A 242 1.73 17.96 -42.97
N VAL A 243 1.64 18.98 -43.81
CA VAL A 243 2.10 20.33 -43.46
C VAL A 243 1.32 20.87 -42.25
N LYS A 244 -0.01 20.76 -42.27
CA LYS A 244 -0.87 21.19 -41.16
C LYS A 244 -0.56 20.44 -39.87
N PHE A 245 -0.28 19.15 -39.95
CA PHE A 245 0.08 18.32 -38.81
C PHE A 245 1.44 18.74 -38.22
N GLU A 246 2.48 18.79 -39.05
CA GLU A 246 3.85 19.11 -38.61
C GLU A 246 3.97 20.54 -38.07
N THR A 247 3.42 21.52 -38.77
CA THR A 247 3.40 22.93 -38.31
C THR A 247 2.46 23.13 -37.12
N GLY A 248 1.35 22.40 -37.05
CA GLY A 248 0.42 22.43 -35.93
C GLY A 248 1.04 21.92 -34.62
N LEU A 249 1.90 20.89 -34.69
CA LEU A 249 2.65 20.40 -33.52
C LEU A 249 3.62 21.45 -32.99
N TYR A 250 4.37 22.13 -33.86
CA TYR A 250 5.23 23.24 -33.42
C TYR A 250 4.39 24.42 -32.90
N ASN A 251 3.31 24.80 -33.58
CA ASN A 251 2.46 25.88 -33.10
C ASN A 251 1.81 25.56 -31.76
N ARG A 252 1.62 24.29 -31.40
CA ARG A 252 1.15 23.87 -30.08
C ARG A 252 2.27 23.86 -29.03
N ASP A 253 3.39 23.22 -29.32
CA ASP A 253 4.40 22.89 -28.30
C ASP A 253 5.77 23.59 -28.50
N GLY A 254 6.03 24.12 -29.70
CA GLY A 254 7.34 24.54 -30.20
C GLY A 254 7.91 25.84 -29.64
N ILE A 255 7.07 26.73 -29.09
CA ILE A 255 7.55 28.00 -28.50
C ILE A 255 8.46 27.74 -27.29
N GLY A 256 8.10 26.79 -26.43
CA GLY A 256 8.95 26.37 -25.31
C GLY A 256 10.20 25.60 -25.76
N TYR A 257 10.12 24.90 -26.90
CA TYR A 257 11.22 24.08 -27.40
C TYR A 257 12.36 24.91 -27.98
N SER A 258 12.06 26.01 -28.67
CA SER A 258 13.09 26.95 -29.14
C SER A 258 13.81 27.60 -27.97
N HIS A 259 13.09 27.99 -26.91
CA HIS A 259 13.71 28.51 -25.69
C HIS A 259 14.59 27.46 -25.01
N TYR A 260 14.09 26.23 -24.82
CA TYR A 260 14.87 25.12 -24.30
C TYR A 260 16.20 24.93 -25.06
N LEU A 261 16.14 24.84 -26.40
CA LEU A 261 17.33 24.66 -27.24
C LEU A 261 18.32 25.83 -27.17
N SER A 262 17.88 27.02 -26.75
CA SER A 262 18.73 28.20 -26.60
C SER A 262 19.47 28.26 -25.25
N LEU A 263 19.00 27.50 -24.24
CA LEU A 263 19.56 27.54 -22.89
C LEU A 263 20.93 26.84 -22.86
N PRO A 264 22.02 27.51 -22.45
CA PRO A 264 23.35 26.89 -22.36
C PRO A 264 23.38 25.71 -21.39
N GLN A 265 22.51 25.70 -20.38
CA GLN A 265 22.38 24.63 -19.38
C GLN A 265 21.97 23.29 -19.99
N THR A 266 21.36 23.29 -21.18
CA THR A 266 21.04 22.07 -21.92
C THR A 266 22.26 21.42 -22.56
N LYS A 267 23.46 22.01 -22.44
CA LYS A 267 24.70 21.36 -22.90
C LYS A 267 25.31 20.44 -21.85
N THR A 268 24.96 20.62 -20.58
CA THR A 268 25.56 19.90 -19.45
C THR A 268 24.56 19.04 -18.68
N GLY A 269 23.29 19.05 -19.06
CA GLY A 269 22.23 18.29 -18.38
C GLY A 269 20.85 18.47 -19.01
N THR A 270 19.80 18.17 -18.25
CA THR A 270 18.40 18.34 -18.67
C THR A 270 17.73 19.46 -17.86
N VAL A 271 17.08 20.39 -18.56
CA VAL A 271 16.31 21.47 -17.94
C VAL A 271 14.85 21.06 -17.75
N PHE A 272 14.27 21.39 -16.61
CA PHE A 272 12.87 21.09 -16.29
C PHE A 272 11.99 22.18 -16.89
N TYR A 273 11.32 21.84 -17.98
CA TYR A 273 10.50 22.78 -18.72
C TYR A 273 9.05 22.31 -18.74
N VAL A 274 8.13 23.20 -18.38
CA VAL A 274 6.70 22.87 -18.37
C VAL A 274 6.23 22.65 -19.81
N THR A 275 5.66 21.46 -20.08
CA THR A 275 5.13 21.10 -21.40
C THR A 275 3.62 20.96 -21.37
N TRP A 276 3.00 20.98 -22.55
CA TRP A 276 1.55 20.90 -22.74
C TRP A 276 0.85 19.78 -21.96
N ASN A 277 1.47 18.61 -21.75
CA ASN A 277 0.82 17.49 -21.07
C ASN A 277 1.25 17.32 -19.60
N GLY A 278 2.08 18.21 -19.05
CA GLY A 278 2.87 17.88 -17.86
C GLY A 278 3.94 16.85 -18.27
N ALA A 279 5.19 17.08 -17.89
CA ALA A 279 6.28 16.23 -18.34
C ALA A 279 7.03 15.62 -17.16
N ILE A 280 7.06 14.28 -17.18
CA ILE A 280 8.21 13.55 -16.67
C ILE A 280 9.39 14.02 -17.52
N THR A 281 10.35 14.67 -16.87
CA THR A 281 11.47 15.30 -17.56
C THR A 281 12.58 14.28 -17.78
N ASP A 282 12.87 13.47 -16.77
CA ASP A 282 13.84 12.39 -16.85
C ASP A 282 13.27 11.11 -16.21
N THR A 283 13.81 9.96 -16.60
CA THR A 283 13.43 8.65 -16.06
C THR A 283 14.66 7.82 -15.81
N ILE A 284 14.67 7.08 -14.70
CA ILE A 284 15.62 6.02 -14.44
C ILE A 284 14.88 4.69 -14.36
N THR A 285 15.45 3.65 -14.97
CA THR A 285 14.81 2.34 -15.07
C THR A 285 15.71 1.31 -14.39
N LEU A 286 15.20 0.65 -13.37
CA LEU A 286 15.85 -0.50 -12.75
C LEU A 286 15.73 -1.72 -13.69
N PRO A 287 16.68 -2.67 -13.66
CA PRO A 287 16.52 -3.94 -14.35
C PRO A 287 15.19 -4.62 -14.00
N LYS A 288 14.59 -5.35 -14.94
CA LYS A 288 13.33 -6.07 -14.67
C LYS A 288 13.50 -7.10 -13.56
N GLU A 289 14.68 -7.68 -13.49
CA GLU A 289 15.12 -8.69 -12.54
C GLU A 289 15.63 -8.07 -11.21
N ALA A 290 15.57 -6.74 -11.07
CA ALA A 290 15.98 -6.09 -9.83
C ALA A 290 15.15 -6.62 -8.65
N PRO A 291 15.80 -7.20 -7.63
CA PRO A 291 15.10 -7.85 -6.52
C PRO A 291 14.30 -6.84 -5.70
N PRO A 292 13.16 -7.24 -5.10
CA PRO A 292 12.46 -6.39 -4.14
C PRO A 292 13.36 -5.98 -2.98
N GLY A 293 13.13 -4.79 -2.44
CA GLY A 293 13.92 -4.24 -1.34
C GLY A 293 13.97 -2.72 -1.33
N LYS A 294 14.81 -2.17 -0.45
CA LYS A 294 15.06 -0.73 -0.38
C LYS A 294 16.08 -0.32 -1.44
N TYR A 295 15.86 0.81 -2.08
CA TYR A 295 16.77 1.42 -3.05
C TYR A 295 16.92 2.91 -2.72
N ILE A 296 18.02 3.51 -3.16
CA ILE A 296 18.23 4.95 -3.07
C ILE A 296 18.32 5.49 -4.49
N ILE A 297 17.42 6.41 -4.85
CA ILE A 297 17.57 7.22 -6.05
C ILE A 297 18.27 8.51 -5.67
N ARG A 298 19.32 8.89 -6.40
CA ARG A 298 20.01 10.16 -6.24
C ARG A 298 19.85 11.01 -7.48
N ALA A 299 19.75 12.31 -7.29
CA ALA A 299 19.79 13.28 -8.38
C ALA A 299 20.78 14.38 -8.01
N ARG A 300 21.73 14.69 -8.90
CA ARG A 300 22.48 15.95 -8.82
C ARG A 300 21.68 17.02 -9.56
N VAL A 301 21.11 17.93 -8.79
CA VAL A 301 20.10 18.88 -9.22
C VAL A 301 20.44 20.28 -8.72
N GLY A 302 20.22 21.27 -9.59
CA GLY A 302 20.36 22.68 -9.27
C GLY A 302 19.08 23.42 -9.63
N GLY A 303 18.76 24.46 -8.87
CA GLY A 303 17.67 25.37 -9.19
C GLY A 303 18.17 26.67 -9.83
N PHE A 304 17.35 27.26 -10.69
CA PHE A 304 17.62 28.58 -11.26
C PHE A 304 17.40 29.67 -10.19
N GLU A 305 18.25 30.70 -10.16
CA GLU A 305 18.19 31.76 -9.14
C GLU A 305 16.92 32.61 -9.25
N GLU A 306 16.47 32.85 -10.48
CA GLU A 306 15.25 33.58 -10.79
C GLU A 306 13.97 32.81 -10.44
N ALA A 307 14.07 31.50 -10.22
CA ALA A 307 12.92 30.66 -9.91
C ALA A 307 12.59 30.71 -8.40
N PRO A 308 11.32 30.96 -8.03
CA PRO A 308 10.93 31.05 -6.63
C PRO A 308 11.09 29.70 -5.91
N MET A 309 11.44 29.74 -4.62
CA MET A 309 11.68 28.51 -3.82
C MET A 309 10.49 27.55 -3.82
N ARG A 310 9.25 28.06 -3.83
CA ARG A 310 8.02 27.25 -3.94
C ARG A 310 7.98 26.33 -5.17
N ARG A 311 8.68 26.68 -6.27
CA ARG A 311 8.77 25.87 -7.50
C ARG A 311 9.99 24.95 -7.53
N ARG A 312 10.96 25.15 -6.64
CA ARG A 312 12.22 24.39 -6.61
C ARG A 312 12.04 23.09 -5.81
N PHE A 313 11.12 22.25 -6.25
CA PHE A 313 10.87 20.93 -5.68
C PHE A 313 10.96 19.87 -6.77
N LEU A 314 11.78 18.85 -6.52
CA LEU A 314 11.93 17.68 -7.38
C LEU A 314 11.03 16.56 -6.87
N GLU A 315 10.12 16.08 -7.71
CA GLU A 315 9.28 14.92 -7.45
C GLU A 315 9.85 13.68 -8.14
N ILE A 316 9.75 12.54 -7.45
CA ILE A 316 9.95 11.22 -8.05
C ILE A 316 8.69 10.37 -7.91
N GLY A 317 8.45 9.49 -8.87
CA GLY A 317 7.31 8.59 -8.83
C GLY A 317 7.46 7.43 -9.79
N THR A 318 6.63 6.39 -9.62
CA THR A 318 6.55 5.31 -10.60
C THR A 318 5.72 5.75 -11.82
N VAL A 319 6.15 5.29 -12.99
CA VAL A 319 5.36 5.39 -14.22
C VAL A 319 4.55 4.11 -14.35
N GLU A 320 3.28 4.17 -13.93
CA GLU A 320 2.39 3.02 -13.95
C GLU A 320 1.97 2.61 -15.36
N SER A 321 1.65 1.33 -15.52
CA SER A 321 1.08 0.83 -16.78
C SER A 321 -0.27 1.52 -17.04
N GLY A 322 -0.44 2.09 -18.23
CA GLY A 322 -1.65 2.83 -18.59
C GLY A 322 -1.70 4.28 -18.10
N ALA A 323 -0.69 4.76 -17.38
CA ALA A 323 -0.58 6.18 -17.00
C ALA A 323 -0.57 7.08 -18.23
N ARG A 324 -1.26 8.23 -18.16
CA ARG A 324 -1.20 9.21 -19.26
C ARG A 324 0.14 9.94 -19.22
N SER A 325 0.51 10.51 -20.36
CA SER A 325 1.72 11.36 -20.46
C SER A 325 1.72 12.42 -19.35
N GLY A 326 2.76 12.42 -18.53
CA GLY A 326 2.97 13.41 -17.45
C GLY A 326 2.56 12.93 -16.06
N GLU A 327 1.73 11.89 -15.96
CA GLU A 327 1.26 11.34 -14.68
C GLU A 327 2.33 10.46 -14.03
N LEU A 328 2.43 10.56 -12.70
CA LEU A 328 3.33 9.77 -11.84
C LEU A 328 2.58 9.32 -10.59
N ALA A 329 2.70 8.07 -10.16
CA ALA A 329 2.35 7.75 -8.78
C ALA A 329 3.49 8.27 -7.89
N ILE A 330 3.26 9.40 -7.23
CA ILE A 330 4.29 10.13 -6.48
C ILE A 330 4.75 9.26 -5.31
N LEU A 331 6.06 9.02 -5.26
CA LEU A 331 6.70 8.30 -4.18
C LEU A 331 7.27 9.26 -3.14
N ASP A 332 7.90 10.36 -3.59
CA ASP A 332 8.60 11.28 -2.70
C ASP A 332 8.96 12.60 -3.43
N TYR A 333 9.30 13.64 -2.66
CA TYR A 333 9.71 14.96 -3.17
C TYR A 333 10.85 15.59 -2.36
N ARG A 334 11.67 16.47 -2.98
CA ARG A 334 12.79 17.17 -2.31
C ARG A 334 12.85 18.63 -2.72
N LYS A 335 12.98 19.52 -1.74
CA LYS A 335 13.33 20.92 -1.99
C LYS A 335 14.77 21.03 -2.52
N VAL A 336 14.95 21.82 -3.57
CA VAL A 336 16.23 22.10 -4.22
C VAL A 336 16.68 23.50 -3.84
N THR A 337 17.60 23.56 -2.89
CA THR A 337 18.21 24.78 -2.35
C THR A 337 19.51 25.15 -3.06
N GLY A 338 20.26 24.18 -3.60
CA GLY A 338 21.46 24.42 -4.41
C GLY A 338 21.12 25.04 -5.77
N THR A 339 21.97 25.93 -6.28
CA THR A 339 21.78 26.60 -7.57
C THR A 339 22.24 25.72 -8.74
N TYR A 340 22.00 26.15 -9.98
CA TYR A 340 22.56 25.48 -11.16
C TYR A 340 24.10 25.48 -11.13
N GLU A 341 24.70 26.58 -10.69
CA GLU A 341 26.15 26.78 -10.56
C GLU A 341 26.75 25.96 -9.40
N GLU A 342 25.99 25.81 -8.31
CA GLU A 342 26.35 25.01 -7.13
C GLU A 342 25.27 23.93 -6.87
N PRO A 343 25.18 22.91 -7.75
CA PRO A 343 24.12 21.92 -7.68
C PRO A 343 24.37 20.98 -6.50
N GLN A 344 23.27 20.52 -5.91
CA GLN A 344 23.31 19.61 -4.77
C GLN A 344 22.91 18.20 -5.16
N ILE A 345 23.28 17.23 -4.33
CA ILE A 345 22.77 15.86 -4.43
C ILE A 345 21.58 15.73 -3.49
N VAL A 346 20.44 15.30 -4.03
CA VAL A 346 19.26 14.92 -3.24
C VAL A 346 19.04 13.42 -3.33
N GLU A 347 18.64 12.80 -2.23
CA GLU A 347 18.42 11.35 -2.13
C GLU A 347 16.95 11.04 -1.82
N PHE A 348 16.45 10.00 -2.49
CA PHE A 348 15.11 9.47 -2.34
C PHE A 348 15.18 7.98 -2.01
N PRO A 349 15.04 7.60 -0.73
CA PRO A 349 14.87 6.20 -0.38
C PRO A 349 13.51 5.73 -0.89
N ILE A 350 13.50 4.65 -1.67
CA ILE A 350 12.28 4.02 -2.19
C ILE A 350 12.27 2.55 -1.83
N THR A 351 11.07 1.97 -1.78
CA THR A 351 10.88 0.53 -1.65
C THR A 351 10.35 -0.01 -2.96
N ILE A 352 10.97 -1.07 -3.46
CA ILE A 352 10.55 -1.81 -4.64
C ILE A 352 9.94 -3.12 -4.16
N THR A 353 8.66 -3.34 -4.45
CA THR A 353 7.94 -4.59 -4.17
C THR A 353 8.06 -5.55 -5.38
N PRO A 354 7.59 -6.80 -5.26
CA PRO A 354 7.46 -7.69 -6.42
C PRO A 354 6.62 -7.11 -7.56
N SER A 355 5.62 -6.28 -7.25
CA SER A 355 4.68 -5.69 -8.22
C SER A 355 5.04 -4.27 -8.67
N SER A 356 5.91 -3.55 -7.94
CA SER A 356 6.23 -2.16 -8.27
C SER A 356 6.79 -1.97 -9.69
N SER A 357 6.40 -0.88 -10.35
CA SER A 357 7.03 -0.47 -11.61
C SER A 357 8.53 -0.24 -11.42
N ARG A 358 9.34 -0.76 -12.34
CA ARG A 358 10.80 -0.54 -12.36
C ARG A 358 11.20 0.77 -13.04
N LYS A 359 10.23 1.53 -13.58
CA LYS A 359 10.46 2.81 -14.26
C LYS A 359 10.09 3.95 -13.33
N ILE A 360 11.12 4.67 -12.86
CA ILE A 360 10.98 5.82 -11.96
C ILE A 360 11.12 7.09 -12.80
N GLY A 361 10.08 7.92 -12.80
CA GLY A 361 10.09 9.23 -13.42
C GLY A 361 10.43 10.33 -12.43
N VAL A 362 10.99 11.40 -12.96
CA VAL A 362 11.40 12.59 -12.21
C VAL A 362 10.82 13.84 -12.89
N ARG A 363 10.25 14.75 -12.11
CA ARG A 363 9.64 16.01 -12.61
C ARG A 363 9.73 17.14 -11.60
N GLU A 364 9.50 18.37 -12.07
CA GLU A 364 9.26 19.52 -11.21
C GLU A 364 7.88 19.33 -10.57
N ARG A 365 7.78 19.68 -9.29
CA ARG A 365 6.53 19.64 -8.53
C ARG A 365 5.41 20.36 -9.27
N GLN A 366 4.32 19.64 -9.50
CA GLN A 366 3.14 20.13 -10.20
C GLN A 366 1.94 19.23 -9.89
N HIS A 367 0.73 19.70 -10.19
CA HIS A 367 -0.46 18.85 -10.12
C HIS A 367 -0.30 17.59 -10.98
N ASN A 368 -0.64 16.43 -10.42
CA ASN A 368 -0.60 15.16 -11.14
C ASN A 368 -1.82 14.96 -12.05
N ASN A 369 -2.14 15.98 -12.85
CA ASN A 369 -3.29 15.99 -13.75
C ASN A 369 -2.92 16.72 -15.04
N ARG A 370 -3.03 16.01 -16.16
CA ARG A 370 -2.74 16.57 -17.49
C ARG A 370 -3.55 17.82 -17.81
N ASP A 371 -4.79 17.91 -17.36
CA ASP A 371 -5.65 19.06 -17.64
C ASP A 371 -5.21 20.31 -16.87
N ALA A 372 -4.63 20.15 -15.68
CA ALA A 372 -4.00 21.23 -14.93
C ALA A 372 -2.78 21.79 -15.69
N ALA A 373 -1.90 20.93 -16.19
CA ALA A 373 -0.75 21.36 -17.00
C ALA A 373 -1.18 22.10 -18.28
N ARG A 374 -2.23 21.61 -18.95
CA ARG A 374 -2.81 22.26 -20.14
C ARG A 374 -3.43 23.61 -19.80
N PHE A 375 -4.07 23.74 -18.66
CA PHE A 375 -4.65 25.00 -18.21
C PHE A 375 -3.58 26.07 -18.03
N VAL A 376 -2.50 25.76 -17.31
CA VAL A 376 -1.35 26.67 -17.13
C VAL A 376 -0.79 27.10 -18.49
N PHE A 377 -0.56 26.14 -19.38
CA PHE A 377 -0.02 26.43 -20.71
C PHE A 377 -0.97 27.27 -21.58
N ARG A 378 -2.28 26.99 -21.56
CA ARG A 378 -3.28 27.76 -22.31
C ARG A 378 -3.38 29.19 -21.80
N ASN A 379 -3.36 29.39 -20.49
CA ASN A 379 -3.50 30.72 -19.89
C ASN A 379 -2.30 31.60 -20.18
N ALA A 380 -1.07 31.08 -20.06
CA ALA A 380 0.13 31.81 -20.44
C ALA A 380 0.03 32.29 -21.91
N ARG A 381 -0.43 31.41 -22.81
CA ARG A 381 -0.67 31.77 -24.22
C ARG A 381 -1.76 32.79 -24.44
N GLN A 382 -2.88 32.71 -23.72
CA GLN A 382 -3.98 33.66 -23.86
C GLN A 382 -3.59 35.08 -23.44
N ARG A 383 -2.64 35.19 -22.50
CA ARG A 383 -2.15 36.47 -21.98
C ARG A 383 -0.93 37.01 -22.72
N ASP A 384 -0.46 36.30 -23.76
CA ASP A 384 0.82 36.56 -24.43
C ASP A 384 2.00 36.63 -23.43
N GLU A 385 1.87 35.91 -22.32
CA GLU A 385 2.90 35.78 -21.31
C GLU A 385 3.86 34.65 -21.73
N PRO A 386 5.18 34.81 -21.53
CA PRO A 386 6.10 33.71 -21.70
C PRO A 386 5.70 32.56 -20.77
N LEU A 387 5.88 31.32 -21.22
CA LEU A 387 5.86 30.18 -20.30
C LEU A 387 6.86 30.45 -19.19
N GLU A 388 6.48 30.11 -17.96
CA GLU A 388 7.35 30.37 -16.83
C GLU A 388 8.75 29.78 -17.07
N PRO A 389 9.81 30.51 -16.68
CA PRO A 389 11.16 30.01 -16.83
C PRO A 389 11.34 28.68 -16.07
N PRO A 390 12.29 27.83 -16.50
CA PRO A 390 12.56 26.58 -15.85
C PRO A 390 12.98 26.79 -14.40
N ALA A 391 12.49 25.96 -13.47
CA ALA A 391 12.87 26.07 -12.07
C ALA A 391 14.08 25.20 -11.71
N LEU A 392 14.27 24.09 -12.41
CA LEU A 392 15.25 23.06 -12.07
C LEU A 392 16.06 22.61 -13.28
N TRP A 393 17.27 22.14 -13.00
CA TRP A 393 18.17 21.48 -13.92
C TRP A 393 18.76 20.25 -13.25
N ILE A 394 18.86 19.15 -13.99
CA ILE A 394 19.53 17.92 -13.53
C ILE A 394 20.75 17.62 -14.39
N ASP A 395 21.84 17.32 -13.71
CA ASP A 395 23.08 16.81 -14.27
C ASP A 395 22.97 15.31 -14.56
N TRP A 396 22.70 14.53 -13.51
CA TRP A 396 22.58 13.08 -13.58
C TRP A 396 21.58 12.54 -12.57
N LEU A 397 21.07 11.35 -12.89
CA LEU A 397 20.32 10.48 -11.99
C LEU A 397 21.12 9.23 -11.68
N GLU A 398 20.94 8.68 -10.50
CA GLU A 398 21.58 7.45 -10.08
C GLU A 398 20.60 6.61 -9.27
N TRP A 399 20.71 5.29 -9.37
CA TRP A 399 20.11 4.40 -8.40
C TRP A 399 21.17 3.51 -7.76
N GLU A 400 20.97 3.23 -6.47
CA GLU A 400 21.74 2.26 -5.70
C GLU A 400 20.78 1.25 -5.04
N GLY A 401 21.05 -0.03 -5.24
CA GLY A 401 20.39 -1.07 -4.47
C GLY A 401 20.45 -2.47 -5.08
N PRO A 402 19.69 -3.43 -4.52
CA PRO A 402 18.97 -3.27 -3.26
C PRO A 402 19.93 -2.99 -2.08
N ILE A 403 19.52 -2.13 -1.16
CA ILE A 403 20.23 -1.87 0.09
C ILE A 403 20.07 -3.09 1.00
N GLN A 404 21.14 -3.44 1.71
CA GLN A 404 21.15 -4.59 2.60
C GLN A 404 19.99 -4.52 3.60
N ASN A 405 19.29 -5.65 3.74
CA ASN A 405 18.11 -5.76 4.58
C ASN A 405 18.35 -6.80 5.68
N GLU A 406 18.49 -6.34 6.92
CA GLU A 406 18.69 -7.19 8.09
C GLU A 406 17.56 -8.20 8.29
N LYS A 407 16.31 -7.83 8.01
CA LYS A 407 15.15 -8.73 8.14
C LYS A 407 15.20 -9.87 7.14
N LEU A 408 15.63 -9.59 5.92
CA LEU A 408 15.85 -10.63 4.92
C LEU A 408 16.98 -11.57 5.33
N THR A 409 18.06 -11.04 5.90
CA THR A 409 19.14 -11.86 6.47
C THR A 409 18.66 -12.71 7.65
N GLN A 410 17.80 -12.18 8.51
CA GLN A 410 17.17 -12.93 9.61
C GLN A 410 16.28 -14.05 9.07
N PHE A 411 15.45 -13.78 8.07
CA PHE A 411 14.66 -14.81 7.38
C PHE A 411 15.54 -15.91 6.76
N GLN A 412 16.58 -15.51 6.04
CA GLN A 412 17.52 -16.47 5.44
C GLN A 412 18.27 -17.28 6.51
N THR A 413 18.52 -16.71 7.69
CA THR A 413 19.09 -17.45 8.83
C THR A 413 18.04 -18.40 9.44
N LEU A 414 16.78 -17.96 9.56
CA LEU A 414 15.68 -18.79 10.02
C LEU A 414 15.45 -19.99 9.08
N VAL A 415 15.57 -19.81 7.76
CA VAL A 415 15.36 -20.91 6.81
C VAL A 415 16.64 -21.71 6.56
N PHE A 416 17.80 -21.09 6.47
CA PHE A 416 19.04 -21.76 6.02
C PHE A 416 20.15 -21.81 7.09
N GLY A 417 19.83 -21.60 8.38
CA GLY A 417 20.75 -21.35 9.51
C GLY A 417 21.92 -22.30 9.79
N ARG A 418 22.18 -23.31 8.94
CA ARG A 418 23.43 -24.09 8.92
C ARG A 418 24.43 -23.63 7.84
N GLY A 419 24.16 -22.52 7.16
CA GLY A 419 24.95 -22.06 6.01
C GLY A 419 24.78 -22.97 4.79
N PRO A 420 25.61 -22.83 3.73
CA PRO A 420 25.56 -23.65 2.52
C PRO A 420 25.77 -25.17 2.72
N SER A 421 25.98 -25.61 3.97
CA SER A 421 26.27 -26.98 4.38
C SER A 421 25.05 -27.73 4.92
N ALA A 422 23.88 -27.08 5.02
CA ALA A 422 22.60 -27.78 5.14
C ALA A 422 22.45 -28.70 3.92
N ILE A 423 22.30 -30.00 4.15
CA ILE A 423 22.07 -30.93 3.05
C ILE A 423 20.61 -30.71 2.68
N GLU A 424 20.34 -30.13 1.50
CA GLU A 424 19.01 -29.83 0.97
C GLU A 424 18.12 -31.11 0.80
N ASN A 425 17.77 -31.74 1.94
CA ASN A 425 17.07 -33.01 2.11
C ASN A 425 15.75 -32.81 2.86
N ASP A 426 15.00 -33.90 3.03
CA ASP A 426 13.68 -33.88 3.66
C ASP A 426 13.74 -33.51 5.15
N GLU A 427 14.79 -33.93 5.87
CA GLU A 427 14.97 -33.59 7.28
C GLU A 427 15.19 -32.10 7.50
N ASP A 428 16.04 -31.47 6.67
CA ASP A 428 16.28 -30.03 6.71
C ASP A 428 15.01 -29.27 6.30
N ALA A 429 14.24 -29.75 5.32
CA ALA A 429 12.95 -29.16 4.96
C ALA A 429 11.94 -29.23 6.12
N LYS A 430 11.83 -30.37 6.82
CA LYS A 430 10.90 -30.52 7.96
C LYS A 430 11.27 -29.60 9.13
N ASP A 431 12.57 -29.47 9.42
CA ASP A 431 13.07 -28.55 10.44
C ASP A 431 12.79 -27.07 10.09
N ILE A 432 12.98 -26.69 8.82
CA ILE A 432 12.63 -25.35 8.31
C ILE A 432 11.16 -25.03 8.52
N LEU A 433 10.29 -25.94 8.08
CA LEU A 433 8.83 -25.76 8.17
C LEU A 433 8.37 -25.65 9.63
N ARG A 434 8.97 -26.43 10.54
CA ARG A 434 8.71 -26.34 11.98
C ARG A 434 9.11 -24.98 12.54
N ARG A 435 10.37 -24.57 12.38
CA ARG A 435 10.90 -23.30 12.91
C ARG A 435 10.16 -22.09 12.34
N PHE A 436 9.83 -22.12 11.05
CA PHE A 436 9.06 -21.05 10.43
C PHE A 436 7.62 -20.99 10.97
N SER A 437 6.95 -22.14 11.12
CA SER A 437 5.60 -22.20 11.70
C SER A 437 5.57 -21.67 13.14
N GLU A 438 6.52 -22.07 13.99
CA GLU A 438 6.62 -21.58 15.38
C GLU A 438 6.73 -20.04 15.44
N LYS A 439 7.55 -19.45 14.57
CA LYS A 439 7.71 -17.99 14.50
C LYS A 439 6.45 -17.31 13.93
N ALA A 440 5.81 -17.93 12.94
CA ALA A 440 4.62 -17.41 12.26
C ALA A 440 3.37 -17.42 13.17
N PHE A 441 3.16 -18.50 13.93
CA PHE A 441 1.94 -18.73 14.72
C PHE A 441 1.93 -17.98 16.06
N ARG A 442 3.10 -17.53 16.54
CA ARG A 442 3.30 -16.65 17.71
C ARG A 442 2.90 -17.25 19.07
N THR A 443 1.71 -17.84 19.20
CA THR A 443 1.16 -18.35 20.47
C THR A 443 1.09 -19.87 20.55
N GLN A 444 1.20 -20.56 19.42
CA GLN A 444 1.03 -22.01 19.34
C GLN A 444 2.13 -22.66 18.49
N GLU A 445 2.45 -23.90 18.79
CA GLU A 445 3.33 -24.74 17.99
C GLU A 445 2.54 -25.44 16.87
N PRO A 446 3.15 -25.74 15.72
CA PRO A 446 2.50 -26.54 14.68
C PRO A 446 2.27 -27.98 15.16
N THR A 447 1.14 -28.58 14.78
CA THR A 447 0.91 -30.01 15.01
C THR A 447 1.77 -30.86 14.06
N ASP A 448 2.09 -32.09 14.47
CA ASP A 448 2.86 -33.00 13.60
C ASP A 448 2.08 -33.36 12.32
N SER A 449 0.76 -33.52 12.39
CA SER A 449 -0.09 -33.78 11.23
C SER A 449 -0.09 -32.62 10.22
N PHE A 450 -0.10 -31.38 10.71
CA PHE A 450 0.04 -30.20 9.85
C PHE A 450 1.41 -30.18 9.17
N LEU A 451 2.49 -30.45 9.91
CA LEU A 451 3.85 -30.53 9.33
C LEU A 451 3.98 -31.63 8.28
N ASP A 452 3.34 -32.79 8.48
CA ASP A 452 3.39 -33.90 7.52
C ASP A 452 2.66 -33.55 6.21
N LYS A 453 1.53 -32.84 6.28
CA LYS A 453 0.83 -32.28 5.09
C LYS A 453 1.71 -31.29 4.32
N LEU A 454 2.39 -30.39 5.03
CA LEU A 454 3.35 -29.47 4.40
C LEU A 454 4.53 -30.21 3.74
N MET A 455 5.03 -31.27 4.39
CA MET A 455 6.09 -32.11 3.83
C MET A 455 5.62 -32.88 2.58
N SER A 456 4.34 -33.28 2.52
CA SER A 456 3.75 -33.88 1.32
C SER A 456 3.80 -32.90 0.14
N LEU A 457 3.33 -31.65 0.34
CA LEU A 457 3.39 -30.59 -0.67
C LEU A 457 4.82 -30.33 -1.16
N TYR A 458 5.78 -30.29 -0.23
CA TYR A 458 7.20 -30.14 -0.55
C TYR A 458 7.71 -31.30 -1.43
N ARG A 459 7.42 -32.55 -1.04
CA ARG A 459 7.84 -33.76 -1.77
C ARG A 459 7.26 -33.82 -3.17
N ASP A 460 5.99 -33.48 -3.34
CA ASP A 460 5.33 -33.44 -4.65
C ASP A 460 6.04 -32.48 -5.60
N LYS A 461 6.45 -31.29 -5.12
CA LYS A 461 7.24 -30.35 -5.92
C LYS A 461 8.62 -30.88 -6.26
N ARG A 462 9.30 -31.55 -5.31
CA ARG A 462 10.61 -32.18 -5.56
C ARG A 462 10.50 -33.28 -6.61
N GLN A 463 9.47 -34.12 -6.54
CA GLN A 463 9.18 -35.16 -7.54
C GLN A 463 8.86 -34.57 -8.92
N ALA A 464 8.20 -33.42 -8.96
CA ALA A 464 7.96 -32.64 -10.19
C ALA A 464 9.20 -31.90 -10.72
N GLY A 465 10.37 -32.04 -10.08
CA GLY A 465 11.64 -31.50 -10.55
C GLY A 465 12.01 -30.11 -10.02
N ALA A 466 11.25 -29.54 -9.08
CA ALA A 466 11.59 -28.28 -8.45
C ALA A 466 12.89 -28.40 -7.62
N ASN A 467 13.74 -27.37 -7.63
CA ASN A 467 14.86 -27.29 -6.69
C ASN A 467 14.37 -27.11 -5.24
N PHE A 468 15.26 -27.28 -4.25
CA PHE A 468 14.92 -27.22 -2.83
C PHE A 468 14.16 -25.95 -2.43
N LYS A 469 14.69 -24.77 -2.81
CA LYS A 469 14.09 -23.48 -2.49
C LYS A 469 12.72 -23.30 -3.14
N THR A 470 12.58 -23.67 -4.41
CA THR A 470 11.30 -23.60 -5.12
C THR A 470 10.27 -24.55 -4.51
N ALA A 471 10.67 -25.74 -4.06
CA ALA A 471 9.79 -26.69 -3.40
C ALA A 471 9.29 -26.23 -2.02
N LEU A 472 10.03 -25.35 -1.33
CA LEU A 472 9.62 -24.77 -0.05
C LEU A 472 8.56 -23.67 -0.16
N VAL A 473 8.36 -23.07 -1.34
CA VAL A 473 7.47 -21.91 -1.52
C VAL A 473 6.03 -22.25 -1.15
N ASP A 474 5.49 -23.34 -1.70
CA ASP A 474 4.09 -23.72 -1.47
C ASP A 474 3.79 -24.04 0.00
N PRO A 475 4.55 -24.90 0.71
CA PRO A 475 4.27 -25.17 2.12
C PRO A 475 4.47 -23.95 3.02
N LEU A 476 5.48 -23.10 2.77
CA LEU A 476 5.64 -21.84 3.52
C LEU A 476 4.47 -20.87 3.25
N ALA A 477 3.94 -20.85 2.03
CA ALA A 477 2.79 -20.02 1.70
C ALA A 477 1.51 -20.51 2.40
N VAL A 478 1.33 -21.83 2.54
CA VAL A 478 0.23 -22.40 3.34
C VAL A 478 0.31 -21.94 4.80
N ILE A 479 1.50 -21.89 5.40
CA ILE A 479 1.68 -21.34 6.75
C ILE A 479 1.23 -19.87 6.81
N LEU A 480 1.62 -19.03 5.85
CA LEU A 480 1.26 -17.60 5.81
C LEU A 480 -0.20 -17.31 5.42
N ALA A 481 -0.92 -18.31 4.92
CA ALA A 481 -2.35 -18.23 4.66
C ALA A 481 -3.19 -18.99 5.71
N SER A 482 -2.56 -19.63 6.70
CA SER A 482 -3.26 -20.50 7.64
C SER A 482 -4.02 -19.70 8.71
N PRO A 483 -5.06 -20.28 9.31
CA PRO A 483 -5.77 -19.67 10.42
C PRO A 483 -4.86 -19.33 11.61
N ALA A 484 -3.92 -20.21 11.95
CA ALA A 484 -2.97 -20.01 13.04
C ALA A 484 -2.04 -18.80 12.80
N PHE A 485 -1.78 -18.46 11.54
CA PHE A 485 -1.03 -17.26 11.20
C PHE A 485 -1.91 -16.01 11.09
N LEU A 486 -3.09 -16.13 10.49
CA LEU A 486 -3.96 -14.98 10.21
C LEU A 486 -4.77 -14.51 11.41
N TYR A 487 -5.18 -15.41 12.30
CA TYR A 487 -6.01 -15.06 13.44
C TYR A 487 -5.17 -14.71 14.68
N LEU A 488 -5.66 -13.73 15.42
CA LEU A 488 -5.22 -13.42 16.77
C LEU A 488 -6.17 -14.16 17.72
N ASN A 489 -5.66 -15.14 18.44
CA ASN A 489 -6.44 -15.88 19.43
C ASN A 489 -6.76 -14.94 20.61
N GLU A 490 -7.98 -14.43 20.65
CA GLU A 490 -8.59 -13.80 21.82
C GLU A 490 -9.58 -14.81 22.47
N PRO A 491 -9.87 -14.73 23.78
CA PRO A 491 -10.74 -15.70 24.44
C PRO A 491 -12.12 -15.79 23.77
N LYS A 492 -12.63 -17.03 23.65
CA LYS A 492 -13.87 -17.34 22.94
C LYS A 492 -15.09 -16.74 23.65
N PRO A 493 -16.12 -16.29 22.92
CA PRO A 493 -17.41 -15.96 23.53
C PRO A 493 -18.04 -17.22 24.13
N GLY A 494 -18.37 -17.16 25.42
CA GLY A 494 -19.02 -18.26 26.15
C GLY A 494 -18.08 -19.03 27.08
N GLU A 495 -16.76 -18.89 26.95
CA GLU A 495 -15.84 -19.20 28.06
C GLU A 495 -15.95 -18.07 29.12
N GLU A 496 -15.85 -18.39 30.42
CA GLU A 496 -15.76 -17.36 31.45
C GLU A 496 -14.66 -16.36 31.05
N LYS A 497 -14.90 -15.05 31.22
CA LYS A 497 -13.91 -14.00 30.93
C LYS A 497 -12.57 -14.35 31.57
N ARG A 498 -11.68 -14.99 30.82
CA ARG A 498 -10.36 -15.36 31.30
C ARG A 498 -9.37 -14.29 30.96
N GLU A 499 -8.41 -14.10 31.85
CA GLU A 499 -7.27 -13.24 31.56
C GLU A 499 -6.44 -13.82 30.42
N LEU A 500 -5.82 -12.92 29.65
CA LEU A 500 -4.83 -13.30 28.65
C LEU A 500 -3.61 -13.91 29.34
N ASN A 501 -3.04 -14.95 28.74
CA ASN A 501 -1.70 -15.40 29.12
C ASN A 501 -0.63 -14.42 28.61
N ASP A 502 0.61 -14.56 29.08
CA ASP A 502 1.69 -13.63 28.73
C ASP A 502 1.99 -13.57 27.22
N LEU A 503 1.87 -14.69 26.48
CA LEU A 503 2.08 -14.73 25.03
C LEU A 503 0.94 -14.02 24.28
N GLU A 504 -0.32 -14.27 24.68
CA GLU A 504 -1.49 -13.58 24.15
C GLU A 504 -1.41 -12.07 24.42
N LEU A 505 -0.95 -11.68 25.62
CA LEU A 505 -0.74 -10.28 25.98
C LEU A 505 0.35 -9.63 25.12
N ALA A 506 1.47 -10.30 24.88
CA ALA A 506 2.54 -9.81 24.01
C ALA A 506 2.04 -9.54 22.59
N VAL A 507 1.31 -10.50 22.02
CA VAL A 507 0.72 -10.36 20.67
C VAL A 507 -0.28 -9.20 20.64
N ARG A 508 -1.18 -9.12 21.62
CA ARG A 508 -2.16 -8.01 21.68
C ARG A 508 -1.46 -6.65 21.80
N LEU A 509 -0.44 -6.54 22.64
CA LEU A 509 0.33 -5.31 22.82
C LEU A 509 1.08 -4.92 21.54
N SER A 510 1.71 -5.88 20.86
CA SER A 510 2.47 -5.62 19.63
C SER A 510 1.58 -5.18 18.47
N TYR A 511 0.45 -5.85 18.24
CA TYR A 511 -0.46 -5.44 17.17
C TYR A 511 -1.20 -4.14 17.51
N PHE A 512 -1.42 -3.85 18.79
CA PHE A 512 -1.98 -2.57 19.21
C PHE A 512 -1.02 -1.40 18.95
N LEU A 513 0.24 -1.49 19.37
CA LEU A 513 1.19 -0.37 19.29
C LEU A 513 1.94 -0.31 17.96
N TRP A 514 2.23 -1.45 17.34
CA TRP A 514 3.07 -1.54 16.16
C TRP A 514 2.33 -2.08 14.92
N SER A 515 1.10 -2.58 15.06
CA SER A 515 0.38 -3.29 13.99
C SER A 515 1.27 -4.36 13.34
N ALA A 516 2.08 -5.05 14.16
CA ALA A 516 3.12 -5.98 13.74
C ALA A 516 3.32 -7.05 14.84
N PRO A 517 3.93 -8.20 14.52
CA PRO A 517 4.20 -9.25 15.51
C PRO A 517 5.17 -8.77 16.60
N PRO A 518 5.17 -9.42 17.78
CA PRO A 518 6.10 -9.10 18.85
C PRO A 518 7.54 -9.34 18.38
N ASP A 519 8.45 -8.45 18.77
CA ASP A 519 9.87 -8.68 18.56
C ASP A 519 10.41 -9.75 19.53
N ASP A 520 11.66 -10.15 19.33
CA ASP A 520 12.25 -11.22 20.14
C ASP A 520 12.31 -10.85 21.63
N GLU A 521 12.56 -9.59 21.97
CA GLU A 521 12.60 -9.14 23.36
C GLU A 521 11.24 -9.33 24.05
N LEU A 522 10.16 -8.79 23.47
CA LEU A 522 8.81 -8.92 24.02
C LEU A 522 8.38 -10.39 24.07
N TYR A 523 8.69 -11.16 23.01
CA TYR A 523 8.38 -12.58 22.94
C TYR A 523 9.07 -13.39 24.04
N GLN A 524 10.36 -13.15 24.30
CA GLN A 524 11.09 -13.88 25.35
C GLN A 524 10.60 -13.52 26.77
N VAL A 525 10.29 -12.25 27.03
CA VAL A 525 9.71 -11.84 28.32
C VAL A 525 8.36 -12.53 28.56
N ALA A 526 7.54 -12.62 27.51
CA ALA A 526 6.25 -13.30 27.57
C ALA A 526 6.38 -14.81 27.72
N LYS A 527 7.27 -15.45 26.96
CA LYS A 527 7.56 -16.90 27.06
C LYS A 527 8.07 -17.28 28.46
N ALA A 528 8.76 -16.37 29.14
CA ALA A 528 9.20 -16.55 30.52
C ALA A 528 8.10 -16.34 31.58
N GLY A 529 6.86 -15.98 31.18
CA GLY A 529 5.74 -15.73 32.09
C GLY A 529 5.90 -14.47 32.94
N LYS A 530 6.65 -13.47 32.45
CA LYS A 530 7.02 -12.27 33.22
C LYS A 530 6.32 -10.99 32.74
N LEU A 531 5.67 -11.01 31.59
CA LEU A 531 5.13 -9.81 30.96
C LEU A 531 4.00 -9.18 31.79
N LYS A 532 3.18 -9.99 32.47
CA LYS A 532 2.09 -9.48 33.34
C LYS A 532 2.58 -8.75 34.59
N ASN A 533 3.87 -8.80 34.91
CA ASN A 533 4.43 -7.96 35.98
C ASN A 533 4.34 -6.48 35.57
N SER A 534 3.80 -5.62 36.44
CA SER A 534 3.54 -4.22 36.12
C SER A 534 4.78 -3.45 35.65
N MET A 535 5.94 -3.68 36.27
CA MET A 535 7.20 -3.02 35.86
C MET A 535 7.69 -3.53 34.50
N ALA A 536 7.56 -4.83 34.24
CA ALA A 536 7.94 -5.42 32.95
C ALA A 536 7.02 -4.93 31.82
N LEU A 537 5.71 -4.89 32.06
CA LEU A 537 4.71 -4.39 31.12
C LEU A 537 4.94 -2.91 30.80
N GLU A 538 5.14 -2.07 31.82
CA GLU A 538 5.43 -0.65 31.67
C GLU A 538 6.73 -0.43 30.87
N HIS A 539 7.79 -1.15 31.22
CA HIS A 539 9.06 -1.07 30.51
C HIS A 539 8.92 -1.43 29.02
N GLN A 540 8.27 -2.56 28.71
CA GLN A 540 8.05 -2.97 27.32
C GLN A 540 7.15 -1.98 26.57
N THR A 541 6.10 -1.47 27.21
CA THR A 541 5.19 -0.48 26.60
C THR A 541 5.94 0.81 26.23
N ASN A 542 6.74 1.36 27.14
CA ASN A 542 7.52 2.58 26.89
C ASN A 542 8.59 2.38 25.81
N ARG A 543 9.27 1.24 25.82
CA ARG A 543 10.22 0.86 24.77
C ARG A 543 9.54 0.83 23.41
N MET A 544 8.37 0.20 23.33
CA MET A 544 7.61 0.06 22.10
C MET A 544 7.08 1.40 21.58
N LEU A 545 6.58 2.26 22.45
CA LEU A 545 6.14 3.62 22.09
C LEU A 545 7.30 4.48 21.57
N SER A 546 8.52 4.24 22.04
CA SER A 546 9.72 4.94 21.58
C SER A 546 10.29 4.41 20.26
N ASP A 547 9.83 3.24 19.80
CA ASP A 547 10.29 2.63 18.55
C ASP A 547 9.57 3.27 17.35
N SER A 548 10.29 3.41 16.24
CA SER A 548 9.75 3.86 14.95
C SER A 548 8.48 3.12 14.49
N LYS A 549 8.29 1.86 14.89
CA LYS A 549 7.09 1.07 14.58
C LYS A 549 5.81 1.62 15.22
N ALA A 550 5.92 2.43 16.29
CA ALA A 550 4.76 3.11 16.89
C ALA A 550 4.04 4.04 15.89
N TRP A 551 4.75 4.45 14.82
CA TRP A 551 4.14 5.17 13.70
C TRP A 551 2.94 4.44 13.07
N HIS A 552 2.93 3.10 13.05
CA HIS A 552 1.81 2.34 12.51
C HIS A 552 0.52 2.55 13.31
N PHE A 553 0.61 2.61 14.63
CA PHE A 553 -0.52 2.99 15.49
C PHE A 553 -0.94 4.43 15.23
N VAL A 554 0.00 5.39 15.27
CA VAL A 554 -0.32 6.82 15.11
C VAL A 554 -1.00 7.10 13.77
N SER A 555 -0.37 6.70 12.67
CA SER A 555 -0.91 6.89 11.33
C SER A 555 -2.20 6.11 11.12
N GLY A 556 -2.29 4.88 11.64
CA GLY A 556 -3.45 4.02 11.44
C GLY A 556 -4.68 4.41 12.24
N PHE A 557 -4.51 4.75 13.51
CA PHE A 557 -5.58 5.27 14.37
C PHE A 557 -6.06 6.63 13.84
N THR A 558 -5.15 7.57 13.61
CA THR A 558 -5.49 8.95 13.21
C THR A 558 -6.17 8.98 11.84
N SER A 559 -5.67 8.19 10.88
CA SER A 559 -6.28 8.10 9.55
C SER A 559 -7.74 7.69 9.62
N GLN A 560 -8.07 6.72 10.47
CA GLN A 560 -9.43 6.19 10.61
C GLN A 560 -10.33 7.10 11.44
N TRP A 561 -9.82 7.60 12.56
CA TRP A 561 -10.55 8.49 13.46
C TRP A 561 -11.00 9.77 12.74
N LEU A 562 -10.14 10.35 11.90
CA LEU A 562 -10.42 11.59 11.17
C LEU A 562 -10.91 11.36 9.72
N HIS A 563 -11.07 10.12 9.29
CA HIS A 563 -11.42 9.76 7.90
C HIS A 563 -10.51 10.42 6.86
N MET A 564 -9.18 10.32 7.06
CA MET A 564 -8.16 10.94 6.22
C MET A 564 -8.14 10.37 4.79
N ASP A 565 -8.79 9.23 4.55
CA ASP A 565 -9.02 8.67 3.22
C ASP A 565 -9.88 9.59 2.34
N ARG A 566 -10.76 10.41 2.94
CA ARG A 566 -11.55 11.42 2.22
C ARG A 566 -10.67 12.44 1.50
N LEU A 567 -9.49 12.74 2.04
CA LEU A 567 -8.52 13.63 1.41
C LEU A 567 -8.01 13.06 0.08
N ASN A 568 -8.01 11.74 -0.11
CA ASN A 568 -7.61 11.13 -1.39
C ASN A 568 -8.62 11.38 -2.50
N PHE A 569 -9.91 11.45 -2.16
CA PHE A 569 -10.99 11.69 -3.10
C PHE A 569 -11.24 13.18 -3.37
N PHE A 570 -10.69 14.04 -2.53
CA PHE A 570 -10.80 15.48 -2.72
C PHE A 570 -9.98 15.92 -3.94
N GLN A 571 -10.65 16.53 -4.91
CA GLN A 571 -10.03 17.13 -6.09
C GLN A 571 -10.02 18.64 -5.91
N PHE A 572 -8.82 19.22 -5.86
CA PHE A 572 -8.65 20.67 -5.74
C PHE A 572 -8.86 21.32 -7.11
N ASN A 573 -9.53 22.47 -7.10
CA ASN A 573 -9.57 23.30 -8.28
C ASN A 573 -8.18 23.94 -8.48
N TYR A 574 -7.38 23.35 -9.36
CA TYR A 574 -6.03 23.83 -9.70
C TYR A 574 -6.01 25.25 -10.28
N GLU A 575 -7.16 25.78 -10.74
CA GLU A 575 -7.28 27.15 -11.20
C GLU A 575 -7.30 28.15 -10.03
N LEU A 576 -7.93 27.76 -8.92
CA LEU A 576 -8.04 28.58 -7.71
C LEU A 576 -6.89 28.35 -6.73
N TYR A 577 -6.38 27.12 -6.69
CA TYR A 577 -5.34 26.67 -5.75
C TYR A 577 -4.16 26.01 -6.49
N PRO A 578 -3.44 26.75 -7.35
CA PRO A 578 -2.38 26.20 -8.19
C PRO A 578 -1.15 25.67 -7.42
N GLU A 579 -1.04 25.98 -6.13
CA GLU A 579 0.07 25.56 -5.26
C GLU A 579 -0.27 24.34 -4.40
N PHE A 580 -1.54 23.91 -4.36
CA PHE A 580 -1.99 22.77 -3.57
C PHE A 580 -2.10 21.51 -4.44
N ASP A 581 -0.95 20.93 -4.75
CA ASP A 581 -0.81 19.68 -5.50
C ASP A 581 -0.77 18.42 -4.60
N ASP A 582 -0.49 17.26 -5.19
CA ASP A 582 -0.46 15.99 -4.46
C ASP A 582 0.65 15.92 -3.41
N SER A 583 1.78 16.59 -3.64
CA SER A 583 2.87 16.68 -2.66
C SER A 583 2.48 17.56 -1.47
N ALA A 584 1.78 18.69 -1.68
CA ALA A 584 1.20 19.48 -0.60
C ALA A 584 0.12 18.72 0.17
N LYS A 585 -0.76 18.02 -0.55
CA LYS A 585 -1.81 17.19 0.04
C LYS A 585 -1.24 16.09 0.94
N ASP A 586 -0.17 15.44 0.49
CA ASP A 586 0.54 14.46 1.29
C ASP A 586 1.24 15.08 2.50
N ALA A 587 1.91 16.22 2.33
CA ALA A 587 2.53 16.93 3.45
C ALA A 587 1.49 17.35 4.50
N ALA A 588 0.35 17.89 4.07
CA ALA A 588 -0.76 18.29 4.93
C ALA A 588 -1.34 17.11 5.71
N ARG A 589 -1.48 15.93 5.09
CA ARG A 589 -1.87 14.70 5.81
C ARG A 589 -0.86 14.34 6.89
N ASN A 590 0.43 14.37 6.55
CA ASN A 590 1.49 14.01 7.48
C ASN A 590 1.66 15.03 8.62
N GLU A 591 1.32 16.31 8.42
CA GLU A 591 1.23 17.30 9.51
C GLU A 591 0.28 16.84 10.61
N ILE A 592 -0.88 16.28 10.26
CA ILE A 592 -1.85 15.75 11.23
C ILE A 592 -1.24 14.59 12.02
N TYR A 593 -0.66 13.61 11.31
CA TYR A 593 -0.08 12.43 11.95
C TYR A 593 1.09 12.79 12.88
N HIS A 594 1.99 13.67 12.44
CA HIS A 594 3.10 14.11 13.28
C HIS A 594 2.67 15.05 14.40
N THR A 595 1.58 15.80 14.24
CA THR A 595 0.98 16.56 15.35
C THR A 595 0.50 15.62 16.45
N ILE A 596 -0.24 14.56 16.09
CA ILE A 596 -0.69 13.54 17.05
C ILE A 596 0.49 12.81 17.68
N GLN A 597 1.51 12.44 16.89
CA GLN A 597 2.75 11.85 17.40
C GLN A 597 3.42 12.75 18.44
N THR A 598 3.53 14.05 18.15
CA THR A 598 4.13 15.04 19.07
C THR A 598 3.36 15.13 20.39
N LEU A 599 2.03 14.99 20.38
CA LEU A 599 1.25 14.96 21.61
C LEU A 599 1.57 13.74 22.48
N PHE A 600 1.79 12.57 21.86
CA PHE A 600 2.19 11.36 22.56
C PHE A 600 3.62 11.46 23.10
N ASP A 601 4.58 11.81 22.24
CA ASP A 601 6.01 11.87 22.57
C ASP A 601 6.31 12.87 23.70
N GLU A 602 5.60 14.00 23.72
CA GLU A 602 5.77 15.05 24.72
C GLU A 602 4.71 15.03 25.84
N ASN A 603 3.79 14.04 25.84
CA ASN A 603 2.68 13.92 26.78
C ASN A 603 1.87 15.23 26.92
N LEU A 604 1.53 15.86 25.79
CA LEU A 604 0.79 17.12 25.75
C LEU A 604 -0.72 16.90 25.89
N SER A 605 -1.42 17.94 26.35
CA SER A 605 -2.88 17.88 26.47
C SER A 605 -3.55 17.78 25.09
N ILE A 606 -4.58 16.94 24.97
CA ILE A 606 -5.43 16.85 23.77
C ILE A 606 -6.06 18.20 23.36
N LYS A 607 -6.11 19.19 24.27
CA LYS A 607 -6.57 20.56 23.97
C LYS A 607 -5.74 21.23 22.85
N HIS A 608 -4.49 20.82 22.65
CA HIS A 608 -3.67 21.29 21.54
C HIS A 608 -4.26 20.95 20.16
N LEU A 609 -5.16 19.97 20.07
CA LEU A 609 -5.92 19.69 18.84
C LEU A 609 -7.00 20.74 18.54
N LEU A 610 -7.48 21.47 19.54
CA LEU A 610 -8.45 22.56 19.33
C LEU A 610 -7.75 23.88 19.01
N LYS A 611 -6.69 24.19 19.73
CA LYS A 611 -5.86 25.37 19.52
C LYS A 611 -4.46 25.11 20.04
N SER A 612 -3.46 25.46 19.23
CA SER A 612 -2.06 25.34 19.60
C SER A 612 -1.30 26.61 19.22
N ASP A 613 -0.25 26.91 19.98
CA ASP A 613 0.75 27.94 19.70
C ASP A 613 1.91 27.39 18.83
N PHE A 614 1.72 26.22 18.23
CA PHE A 614 2.66 25.58 17.33
C PHE A 614 1.96 24.83 16.20
N VAL A 615 2.73 24.53 15.15
CA VAL A 615 2.40 23.56 14.10
C VAL A 615 3.53 22.53 13.98
N VAL A 616 3.25 21.38 13.36
CA VAL A 616 4.25 20.34 13.12
C VAL A 616 4.40 20.15 11.61
N ILE A 617 5.42 20.76 11.02
CA ILE A 617 5.54 20.93 9.57
C ILE A 617 6.95 20.59 9.05
N ASN A 618 7.04 20.32 7.75
CA ASN A 618 8.29 20.22 7.01
C ASN A 618 8.54 21.48 6.16
N ASP A 619 9.59 21.46 5.34
CA ASP A 619 9.93 22.60 4.47
C ASP A 619 8.92 22.89 3.37
N LEU A 620 8.16 21.89 2.88
CA LEU A 620 7.10 22.12 1.90
C LEU A 620 5.94 22.91 2.51
N LEU A 621 5.42 22.46 3.66
CA LEU A 621 4.33 23.18 4.33
C LEU A 621 4.77 24.53 4.88
N ALA A 622 6.04 24.66 5.28
CA ALA A 622 6.58 25.95 5.68
C ALA A 622 6.55 26.97 4.54
N GLU A 623 6.92 26.57 3.32
CA GLU A 623 6.74 27.42 2.13
C GLU A 623 5.27 27.71 1.86
N TYR A 624 4.38 26.74 2.03
CA TYR A 624 2.94 26.92 1.81
C TYR A 624 2.24 27.81 2.87
N TYR A 625 2.78 27.85 4.09
CA TYR A 625 2.27 28.67 5.20
C TYR A 625 3.02 29.99 5.38
N ASP A 626 3.99 30.31 4.51
CA ASP A 626 4.90 31.45 4.63
C ASP A 626 5.69 31.48 5.96
N ILE A 627 5.99 30.32 6.53
CA ILE A 627 6.76 30.16 7.77
C ILE A 627 8.25 30.01 7.43
N GLN A 628 9.05 30.97 7.88
CA GLN A 628 10.48 31.00 7.60
C GLN A 628 11.29 30.08 8.54
N GLY A 629 12.49 29.70 8.11
CA GLY A 629 13.47 29.01 8.96
C GLY A 629 13.34 27.48 9.04
N VAL A 630 12.33 26.88 8.40
CA VAL A 630 12.17 25.42 8.32
C VAL A 630 12.90 24.87 7.10
N LYS A 631 13.72 23.83 7.29
CA LYS A 631 14.57 23.24 6.22
C LYS A 631 14.56 21.72 6.26
N GLY A 632 14.36 21.08 5.11
CA GLY A 632 14.37 19.62 4.97
C GLY A 632 13.02 18.97 5.28
N ARG A 633 12.91 17.72 4.82
CA ARG A 633 11.66 16.94 4.78
C ARG A 633 11.07 16.51 6.13
N HIS A 634 11.86 16.51 7.20
CA HIS A 634 11.38 16.01 8.48
C HIS A 634 10.41 17.00 9.11
N PHE A 635 9.29 16.47 9.60
CA PHE A 635 8.30 17.22 10.34
C PHE A 635 8.88 17.61 11.70
N ARG A 636 8.65 18.85 12.12
CA ARG A 636 9.10 19.34 13.42
C ARG A 636 8.12 20.36 13.98
N LYS A 637 8.07 20.44 15.30
CA LYS A 637 7.31 21.46 16.02
C LYS A 637 7.91 22.84 15.76
N VAL A 638 7.09 23.79 15.32
CA VAL A 638 7.45 25.18 15.05
C VAL A 638 6.48 26.09 15.78
N SER A 639 7.00 26.96 16.65
CA SER A 639 6.19 27.95 17.37
C SER A 639 5.57 28.97 16.42
N LEU A 640 4.34 29.36 16.73
CA LEU A 640 3.57 30.35 16.00
C LEU A 640 3.53 31.67 16.77
N PRO A 641 3.46 32.82 16.09
CA PRO A 641 3.11 34.08 16.75
C PRO A 641 1.64 34.05 17.21
N ASP A 642 1.31 34.80 18.26
CA ASP A 642 -0.05 34.90 18.82
C ASP A 642 -1.12 35.32 17.79
N SER A 643 -0.71 36.05 16.74
CA SER A 643 -1.56 36.50 15.65
C SER A 643 -1.77 35.46 14.54
N SER A 644 -1.12 34.29 14.62
CA SER A 644 -1.23 33.26 13.61
C SER A 644 -2.65 32.70 13.54
N PRO A 645 -3.23 32.53 12.34
CA PRO A 645 -4.49 31.82 12.17
C PRO A 645 -4.32 30.29 12.23
N ARG A 646 -3.08 29.80 12.32
CA ARG A 646 -2.72 28.38 12.33
C ARG A 646 -2.72 27.81 13.76
N GLY A 647 -2.60 26.48 13.85
CA GLY A 647 -2.54 25.75 15.12
C GLY A 647 -3.85 25.01 15.45
N GLY A 648 -3.73 23.85 16.08
CA GLY A 648 -4.83 22.90 16.21
C GLY A 648 -5.25 22.31 14.86
N LEU A 649 -6.21 21.38 14.88
CA LEU A 649 -6.67 20.66 13.68
C LEU A 649 -7.42 21.53 12.67
N LEU A 650 -8.06 22.63 13.12
CA LEU A 650 -8.78 23.53 12.22
C LEU A 650 -7.86 24.56 11.53
N GLY A 651 -6.61 24.68 12.00
CA GLY A 651 -5.62 25.61 11.46
C GLY A 651 -4.73 24.99 10.38
N THR A 652 -4.79 23.67 10.17
CA THR A 652 -3.98 22.92 9.18
C THR A 652 -4.52 23.06 7.76
N ALA A 653 -3.75 22.57 6.78
CA ALA A 653 -4.14 22.57 5.37
C ALA A 653 -5.00 21.36 4.95
N ALA A 654 -4.85 20.23 5.65
CA ALA A 654 -5.71 19.06 5.48
C ALA A 654 -7.06 19.31 6.14
#